data_AF-A0A3D0N2L6-F1
#
_entry.id   AF-A0A3D0N2L6-F1
#
_cell.length_a   1.000
_cell.length_b   1.000
_cell.length_c   1.000
_cell.angle_alpha   90.00
_cell.angle_beta   90.00
_cell.angle_gamma   90.00
#
_symmetry.space_group_name_H-M   'P 1'
#
loop_
_entity.id
_entity.type
_entity.pdbx_description
1 polymer ?
#
loop_
_entity_poly.entity_id
_entity_poly.type
_entity_poly.pdbx_seq_one_letter_code
_entity_poly.pdbx_strand_id
1 'polypeptide(L)'
;ATSGEPLPDGGARVATRTHLVLDPGQELKVELFLCGMTGEWGRGEALQWWYASAPELFVPTDGIDPRILDASAQYAAWQRNPLQAEDYQVREVARRTRAGWDWCINPFKRAGDVALREEWYDYTPANPERLAEEDQVPWEEYRARRQAQFAAGERLGVAMLLYTPAQIWLEEQLAREQFADAIVDDPSQQNRYPNGYVKPQDSVVRVFPYNTSWGEQAKKDLADAAEELGLYGFSFDTAVGGGKFRGAAIAGLPERGWDENGPFMREGVAIRRVMDTVHTLRHEDGTTLGIAANIRSSADYNSCAGSDAALFEGQPWKYERGTEFALRDAIGTKPACWWESYELDSFVAYRNMNRDEIAAAYQGMADFTAIESLRMGFWPSTAYSRGFQSMTERYLPRIDACIEAGWQPVTAARSDDFTWLTRYGSGLQTRIAIGNETPGPARGMLTVAREWVWPGQPEALVFTGFDGSALTTQVAEEDLTVTDVRVPTRSAEVIVACAALPLPEGSKVTAAWAGDRVRRTLTLDCSLPRALAPLATLSVPEGMRVASARIDGTEVACRERDGLARVGAEGARRQFRIEVEFASAIIQPSQDELLEVEFLFEDEPAGYIVLPAQPTQAEEIAAERIVHYFQWFLHVERDLEEPPAFPVVRGEVPEDDSLMNVINRERAQAPTITLPATRHLSISAPDAAGLEAAVGELLAVLDEKYVAPATFVWRRATNQAGLIGDWLPYPVANE
;
A
#
# COMPACT_ATOMS: atom_id res chain seq x y z
N ALA A 1 -26.25 25.45 2.27
CA ALA A 1 -27.45 24.81 2.82
C ALA A 1 -28.16 24.09 1.69
N THR A 2 -28.50 22.81 1.88
CA THR A 2 -29.13 21.98 0.86
C THR A 2 -30.52 21.56 1.36
N SER A 3 -31.55 21.72 0.54
CA SER A 3 -32.90 21.26 0.84
C SER A 3 -33.43 20.41 -0.32
N GLY A 4 -34.07 19.29 0.02
CA GLY A 4 -34.80 18.46 -0.93
C GLY A 4 -36.28 18.42 -0.56
N GLU A 5 -37.17 18.59 -1.53
CA GLU A 5 -38.60 18.31 -1.37
C GLU A 5 -39.09 17.37 -2.48
N PRO A 6 -39.83 16.31 -2.13
CA PRO A 6 -40.49 15.49 -3.14
C PRO A 6 -41.60 16.30 -3.81
N LEU A 7 -41.74 16.14 -5.12
CA LEU A 7 -42.76 16.79 -5.92
C LEU A 7 -43.96 15.83 -6.14
N PRO A 8 -45.19 16.36 -6.33
CA PRO A 8 -46.39 15.53 -6.51
C PRO A 8 -46.38 14.60 -7.73
N ASP A 9 -45.51 14.85 -8.70
CA ASP A 9 -45.33 14.06 -9.92
C ASP A 9 -44.31 12.92 -9.76
N GLY A 10 -43.79 12.71 -8.54
CA GLY A 10 -42.73 11.73 -8.25
C GLY A 10 -41.31 12.26 -8.50
N GLY A 11 -41.15 13.52 -8.91
CA GLY A 11 -39.86 14.19 -8.98
C GLY A 11 -39.36 14.66 -7.62
N ALA A 12 -38.19 15.30 -7.60
CA ALA A 12 -37.64 15.98 -6.43
C ALA A 12 -37.09 17.35 -6.82
N ARG A 13 -37.33 18.37 -5.99
CA ARG A 13 -36.67 19.67 -6.09
C ARG A 13 -35.53 19.71 -5.10
N VAL A 14 -34.30 19.85 -5.62
CA VAL A 14 -33.10 20.07 -4.82
C VAL A 14 -32.70 21.54 -4.97
N ALA A 15 -32.46 22.21 -3.85
CA ALA A 15 -31.92 23.57 -3.83
C ALA A 15 -30.65 23.58 -2.98
N THR A 16 -29.60 24.24 -3.48
CA THR A 16 -28.37 24.51 -2.74
C THR A 16 -28.09 26.01 -2.70
N ARG A 17 -27.54 26.47 -1.59
CA ARG A 17 -27.01 27.82 -1.42
C ARG A 17 -25.52 27.73 -1.09
N THR A 18 -24.71 28.26 -1.99
CA THR A 18 -23.26 28.40 -1.87
C THR A 18 -22.90 29.88 -2.02
N HIS A 19 -22.01 30.38 -1.14
CA HIS A 19 -21.46 31.72 -1.28
C HIS A 19 -20.16 31.64 -2.08
N LEU A 20 -20.04 32.49 -3.09
CA LEU A 20 -18.90 32.53 -4.01
C LEU A 20 -18.35 33.96 -4.03
N VAL A 21 -17.02 34.08 -4.17
CA VAL A 21 -16.35 35.37 -4.35
C VAL A 21 -15.90 35.46 -5.81
N LEU A 22 -16.29 36.53 -6.49
CA LEU A 22 -15.92 36.78 -7.88
C LEU A 22 -15.61 38.26 -8.06
N ASP A 23 -14.42 38.57 -8.57
CA ASP A 23 -14.04 39.96 -8.82
C ASP A 23 -14.74 40.50 -10.08
N PRO A 24 -14.91 41.83 -10.21
CA PRO A 24 -15.48 42.44 -11.41
C PRO A 24 -14.72 42.02 -12.68
N GLY A 25 -15.46 41.47 -13.65
CA GLY A 25 -14.92 41.04 -14.95
C GLY A 25 -14.34 39.63 -14.98
N GLN A 26 -14.35 38.89 -13.86
CA GLN A 26 -14.00 37.47 -13.84
C GLN A 26 -15.21 36.58 -14.16
N GLU A 27 -14.93 35.38 -14.63
CA GLU A 27 -15.89 34.29 -14.79
C GLU A 27 -15.53 33.17 -13.83
N LEU A 28 -16.53 32.62 -13.13
CA LEU A 28 -16.36 31.45 -12.27
C LEU A 28 -17.25 30.32 -12.77
N LYS A 29 -16.63 29.20 -13.14
CA LYS A 29 -17.34 27.97 -13.43
C LYS A 29 -17.66 27.26 -12.11
N VAL A 30 -18.93 26.92 -11.92
CA VAL A 30 -19.41 26.16 -10.76
C VAL A 30 -20.00 24.86 -11.27
N GLU A 31 -19.49 23.74 -10.77
CA GLU A 31 -20.00 22.42 -11.09
C GLU A 31 -20.85 21.90 -9.93
N LEU A 32 -21.99 21.31 -10.28
CA LEU A 32 -22.92 20.74 -9.32
C LEU A 32 -23.05 19.26 -9.62
N PHE A 33 -22.75 18.43 -8.62
CA PHE A 33 -22.99 17.00 -8.68
C PHE A 33 -24.39 16.67 -8.16
N LEU A 34 -25.17 15.98 -8.98
CA LEU A 34 -26.48 15.46 -8.65
C LEU A 34 -26.53 13.99 -9.05
N CYS A 35 -26.84 13.11 -8.11
CA CYS A 35 -27.02 11.68 -8.36
C CYS A 35 -28.39 11.21 -7.90
N GLY A 36 -28.92 10.20 -8.60
CA GLY A 36 -30.06 9.40 -8.13
C GLY A 36 -29.55 8.24 -7.29
N MET A 37 -30.26 7.93 -6.20
CA MET A 37 -29.94 6.82 -5.31
C MET A 37 -31.16 5.91 -5.21
N THR A 38 -30.94 4.59 -5.25
CA THR A 38 -31.99 3.60 -4.94
C THR A 38 -32.19 3.50 -3.43
N GLY A 39 -31.16 3.86 -2.66
CA GLY A 39 -31.15 3.83 -1.20
C GLY A 39 -30.71 2.50 -0.63
N GLU A 40 -30.38 1.53 -1.48
CA GLU A 40 -29.98 0.19 -1.07
C GLU A 40 -28.61 0.18 -0.37
N TRP A 41 -27.64 0.91 -0.92
CA TRP A 41 -26.27 0.97 -0.38
C TRP A 41 -26.01 2.25 0.42
N GLY A 42 -27.09 2.98 0.76
CA GLY A 42 -27.03 4.23 1.51
C GLY A 42 -26.06 5.22 0.88
N ARG A 43 -25.21 5.87 1.70
CA ARG A 43 -24.22 6.85 1.23
C ARG A 43 -23.22 6.29 0.19
N GLY A 44 -23.02 4.97 0.16
CA GLY A 44 -22.08 4.32 -0.75
C GLY A 44 -22.42 4.59 -2.21
N GLU A 45 -23.70 4.67 -2.58
CA GLU A 45 -24.11 4.98 -3.95
C GLU A 45 -23.70 6.39 -4.36
N ALA A 46 -23.95 7.37 -3.49
CA ALA A 46 -23.57 8.76 -3.75
C ALA A 46 -22.05 8.91 -3.92
N LEU A 47 -21.27 8.21 -3.08
CA LEU A 47 -19.82 8.19 -3.17
C LEU A 47 -19.33 7.49 -4.45
N GLN A 48 -19.90 6.34 -4.81
CA GLN A 48 -19.54 5.63 -6.04
C GLN A 48 -19.80 6.49 -7.28
N TRP A 49 -20.95 7.18 -7.33
CA TRP A 49 -21.26 8.12 -8.41
C TRP A 49 -20.34 9.35 -8.40
N TRP A 50 -19.98 9.85 -7.22
CA TRP A 50 -19.03 10.95 -7.10
C TRP A 50 -17.64 10.54 -7.61
N TYR A 51 -17.15 9.37 -7.22
CA TYR A 51 -15.88 8.82 -7.69
C TYR A 51 -15.89 8.63 -9.21
N ALA A 52 -17.00 8.11 -9.77
CA ALA A 52 -17.14 7.94 -11.21
C ALA A 52 -17.19 9.28 -11.98
N SER A 53 -17.57 10.38 -11.31
CA SER A 53 -17.64 11.71 -11.95
C SER A 53 -16.31 12.46 -12.01
N ALA A 54 -15.36 12.12 -11.12
CA ALA A 54 -14.02 12.72 -11.04
C ALA A 54 -12.98 11.67 -10.55
N PRO A 55 -12.76 10.58 -11.32
CA PRO A 55 -11.96 9.44 -10.88
C PRO A 55 -10.52 9.82 -10.53
N GLU A 56 -9.95 10.82 -11.20
CA GLU A 56 -8.59 11.33 -10.99
C GLU A 56 -8.34 11.86 -9.56
N LEU A 57 -9.39 12.19 -8.80
CA LEU A 57 -9.24 12.64 -7.40
C LEU A 57 -9.07 11.47 -6.42
N PHE A 58 -9.43 10.25 -6.85
CA PHE A 58 -9.57 9.07 -6.01
C PHE A 58 -8.60 7.95 -6.34
N VAL A 59 -7.75 8.14 -7.35
CA VAL A 59 -6.65 7.25 -7.73
C VAL A 59 -5.31 7.96 -7.53
N PRO A 60 -4.21 7.23 -7.29
CA PRO A 60 -2.88 7.84 -7.23
C PRO A 60 -2.49 8.53 -8.55
N THR A 61 -1.57 9.47 -8.48
CA THR A 61 -1.02 10.16 -9.66
C THR A 61 -0.25 9.19 -10.54
N ASP A 62 -0.43 9.30 -11.86
CA ASP A 62 0.26 8.45 -12.83
C ASP A 62 1.79 8.64 -12.80
N GLY A 63 2.51 7.52 -12.85
CA GLY A 63 3.96 7.50 -12.98
C GLY A 63 4.73 7.84 -11.72
N ILE A 64 4.10 7.78 -10.54
CA ILE A 64 4.81 7.80 -9.26
C ILE A 64 5.51 6.47 -8.99
N ASP A 65 6.46 6.47 -8.05
CA ASP A 65 7.10 5.24 -7.58
C ASP A 65 6.06 4.33 -6.89
N PRO A 66 5.88 3.08 -7.34
CA PRO A 66 4.86 2.17 -6.80
C PRO A 66 5.09 1.84 -5.32
N ARG A 67 6.33 1.93 -4.82
CA ARG A 67 6.65 1.69 -3.41
C ARG A 67 5.94 2.66 -2.46
N ILE A 68 5.50 3.83 -2.94
CA ILE A 68 4.71 4.80 -2.15
C ILE A 68 3.30 4.27 -1.83
N LEU A 69 2.81 3.31 -2.62
CA LEU A 69 1.49 2.72 -2.48
C LEU A 69 1.45 1.52 -1.52
N ASP A 70 2.62 1.06 -1.09
CA ASP A 70 2.81 -0.07 -0.16
C ASP A 70 2.66 0.36 1.31
N ALA A 71 2.87 -0.57 2.25
CA ALA A 71 2.90 -0.26 3.67
C ALA A 71 4.09 0.65 4.03
N SER A 72 4.01 1.32 5.17
CA SER A 72 5.16 2.04 5.69
C SER A 72 6.07 1.17 6.55
N ALA A 73 7.38 1.40 6.41
CA ALA A 73 8.43 0.88 7.26
C ALA A 73 8.40 1.40 8.72
N GLN A 74 7.62 2.45 9.02
CA GLN A 74 7.47 3.04 10.35
C GLN A 74 8.83 3.29 11.05
N TYR A 75 9.65 4.09 10.42
CA TYR A 75 11.01 4.45 10.84
C TYR A 75 12.01 3.30 10.85
N ALA A 76 11.65 2.08 10.44
CA ALA A 76 12.60 0.96 10.42
C ALA A 76 13.77 1.21 9.46
N ALA A 77 13.55 1.94 8.36
CA ALA A 77 14.60 2.36 7.43
C ALA A 77 15.20 3.72 7.81
N TRP A 78 14.40 4.64 8.38
CA TRP A 78 14.87 5.98 8.75
C TRP A 78 15.74 6.00 10.02
N GLN A 79 15.32 5.34 11.11
CA GLN A 79 15.99 5.44 12.42
C GLN A 79 17.13 4.43 12.60
N ARG A 80 17.15 3.33 11.84
CA ARG A 80 18.32 2.47 11.78
C ARG A 80 19.31 3.14 10.86
N ASN A 81 20.50 3.48 11.36
CA ASN A 81 21.54 4.09 10.55
C ASN A 81 21.96 3.08 9.46
N PRO A 82 21.60 3.28 8.19
CA PRO A 82 21.92 2.35 7.10
C PRO A 82 23.41 2.44 6.68
N LEU A 83 24.24 3.11 7.50
CA LEU A 83 25.70 3.10 7.41
C LEU A 83 26.33 2.11 8.41
N GLN A 84 25.53 1.27 9.08
CA GLN A 84 26.01 0.19 9.96
C GLN A 84 25.71 -1.20 9.36
N ALA A 85 26.45 -2.23 9.80
CA ALA A 85 26.49 -3.59 9.22
C ALA A 85 25.16 -4.41 9.26
N GLU A 86 24.02 -3.77 9.54
CA GLU A 86 22.70 -4.37 9.78
C GLU A 86 21.73 -4.20 8.58
N ASP A 87 22.23 -3.76 7.42
CA ASP A 87 21.45 -3.45 6.21
C ASP A 87 20.54 -4.60 5.74
N TYR A 88 20.99 -5.84 5.91
CA TYR A 88 20.19 -7.02 5.53
C TYR A 88 18.92 -7.15 6.38
N GLN A 89 18.95 -6.74 7.66
CA GLN A 89 17.79 -6.84 8.54
C GLN A 89 16.67 -5.90 8.12
N VAL A 90 17.01 -4.64 7.81
CA VAL A 90 16.02 -3.65 7.37
C VAL A 90 15.39 -4.08 6.05
N ARG A 91 16.21 -4.53 5.09
CA ARG A 91 15.75 -5.00 3.78
C ARG A 91 14.77 -6.17 3.90
N GLU A 92 15.12 -7.20 4.66
CA GLU A 92 14.27 -8.39 4.79
C GLU A 92 13.02 -8.12 5.62
N VAL A 93 13.10 -7.27 6.66
CA VAL A 93 11.90 -6.81 7.38
C VAL A 93 10.97 -6.03 6.43
N ALA A 94 11.51 -5.13 5.62
CA ALA A 94 10.71 -4.34 4.68
C ALA A 94 10.03 -5.25 3.64
N ARG A 95 10.78 -6.15 3.00
CA ARG A 95 10.26 -7.13 2.03
C ARG A 95 9.15 -8.00 2.63
N ARG A 96 9.39 -8.59 3.80
CA ARG A 96 8.45 -9.52 4.46
C ARG A 96 7.23 -8.84 5.04
N THR A 97 7.31 -7.54 5.33
CA THR A 97 6.16 -6.75 5.83
C THR A 97 5.49 -5.89 4.76
N ARG A 98 5.87 -6.04 3.49
CA ARG A 98 5.35 -5.25 2.37
C ARG A 98 5.54 -3.73 2.58
N ALA A 99 6.64 -3.34 3.24
CA ALA A 99 6.95 -1.95 3.47
C ALA A 99 7.76 -1.36 2.31
N GLY A 100 7.14 -0.49 1.53
CA GLY A 100 7.76 0.15 0.37
C GLY A 100 8.31 1.55 0.65
N TRP A 101 7.82 2.25 1.68
CA TRP A 101 8.24 3.63 1.94
C TRP A 101 8.41 3.92 3.43
N ASP A 102 9.20 4.95 3.76
CA ASP A 102 9.37 5.41 5.14
C ASP A 102 9.12 6.91 5.30
N TRP A 103 8.59 7.29 6.45
CA TRP A 103 8.39 8.67 6.85
C TRP A 103 9.71 9.20 7.43
N CYS A 104 10.48 9.93 6.64
CA CYS A 104 11.78 10.45 7.08
C CYS A 104 11.56 11.70 7.93
N ILE A 105 11.24 11.54 9.22
CA ILE A 105 10.82 12.64 10.10
C ILE A 105 11.94 13.65 10.36
N ASN A 106 11.60 14.94 10.22
CA ASN A 106 12.43 16.09 10.58
C ASN A 106 13.90 16.10 10.06
N PRO A 107 14.16 15.82 8.78
CA PRO A 107 15.51 15.73 8.20
C PRO A 107 16.10 17.11 7.86
N PHE A 108 15.75 18.11 8.67
CA PHE A 108 16.20 19.49 8.57
C PHE A 108 16.42 20.08 9.97
N LYS A 109 17.25 21.12 10.08
CA LYS A 109 17.62 21.74 11.36
C LYS A 109 16.62 22.80 11.86
N ARG A 110 15.97 23.51 10.95
CA ARG A 110 15.04 24.62 11.23
C ARG A 110 13.67 24.31 10.65
N ALA A 111 12.61 24.43 11.46
CA ALA A 111 11.26 24.05 11.05
C ALA A 111 10.80 24.82 9.80
N GLY A 112 10.38 24.07 8.77
CA GLY A 112 9.91 24.60 7.48
C GLY A 112 11.01 24.72 6.41
N ASP A 113 12.29 24.82 6.80
CA ASP A 113 13.42 24.89 5.88
C ASP A 113 13.85 23.50 5.38
N VAL A 114 13.00 22.89 4.54
CA VAL A 114 13.21 21.52 4.02
C VAL A 114 14.39 21.42 3.04
N ALA A 115 14.80 22.54 2.45
CA ALA A 115 15.93 22.62 1.53
C ALA A 115 17.27 22.86 2.24
N LEU A 116 17.26 23.10 3.56
CA LEU A 116 18.46 23.47 4.32
C LEU A 116 19.19 24.65 3.68
N ARG A 117 18.56 25.82 3.60
CA ARG A 117 19.21 27.01 3.05
C ARG A 117 20.42 27.41 3.92
N GLU A 118 21.58 27.56 3.30
CA GLU A 118 22.81 27.94 4.00
C GLU A 118 22.63 29.27 4.76
N GLU A 119 21.93 30.23 4.14
CA GLU A 119 21.63 31.53 4.73
C GLU A 119 20.69 31.49 5.95
N TRP A 120 20.01 30.38 6.19
CA TRP A 120 19.07 30.21 7.32
C TRP A 120 19.55 29.18 8.36
N TYR A 121 20.63 28.46 8.06
CA TYR A 121 21.12 27.33 8.85
C TYR A 121 21.67 27.75 10.21
N ASP A 122 22.37 28.89 10.24
CA ASP A 122 22.89 29.50 11.47
C ASP A 122 21.88 30.48 12.04
N TYR A 123 21.08 30.00 12.99
CA TYR A 123 20.08 30.78 13.70
C TYR A 123 20.09 30.47 15.21
N THR A 124 19.43 31.31 16.00
CA THR A 124 19.22 31.06 17.43
C THR A 124 17.83 30.48 17.63
N PRO A 125 17.69 29.18 17.94
CA PRO A 125 16.37 28.58 18.17
C PRO A 125 15.74 29.13 19.46
N ALA A 126 14.41 29.03 19.55
CA ALA A 126 13.65 29.49 20.71
C ALA A 126 13.99 28.72 22.00
N ASN A 127 14.34 27.43 21.86
CA ASN A 127 14.69 26.52 22.95
C ASN A 127 16.04 25.83 22.63
N PRO A 128 17.18 26.54 22.71
CA PRO A 128 18.48 26.02 22.30
C PRO A 128 18.95 24.81 23.08
N GLU A 129 18.50 24.63 24.32
CA GLU A 129 18.80 23.47 25.15
C GLU A 129 18.17 22.16 24.62
N ARG A 130 17.25 22.25 23.66
CA ARG A 130 16.59 21.11 23.02
C ARG A 130 17.15 20.78 21.63
N LEU A 131 18.15 21.54 21.17
CA LEU A 131 18.81 21.27 19.89
C LEU A 131 19.66 20.00 20.02
N ALA A 132 19.32 18.98 19.22
CA ALA A 132 20.03 17.70 19.22
C ALA A 132 21.50 17.89 18.85
N GLU A 133 22.40 17.09 19.43
CA GLU A 133 23.85 17.18 19.15
C GLU A 133 24.15 16.98 17.66
N GLU A 134 23.43 16.07 17.02
CA GLU A 134 23.53 15.82 15.57
C GLU A 134 23.11 17.01 14.70
N ASP A 135 22.27 17.92 15.21
CA ASP A 135 21.85 19.16 14.53
C ASP A 135 22.85 20.32 14.76
N GLN A 136 23.91 20.12 15.57
CA GLN A 136 24.92 21.15 15.91
C GLN A 136 26.18 21.12 15.01
N VAL A 137 26.15 20.34 13.93
CA VAL A 137 27.25 20.24 12.96
C VAL A 137 27.21 21.36 11.91
N PRO A 138 28.32 21.65 11.21
CA PRO A 138 28.32 22.57 10.07
C PRO A 138 27.32 22.18 8.97
N TRP A 139 26.86 23.17 8.20
CA TRP A 139 25.85 22.97 7.14
C TRP A 139 26.23 21.87 6.13
N GLU A 140 27.47 21.90 5.61
CA GLU A 140 27.96 20.91 4.65
C GLU A 140 27.94 19.48 5.22
N GLU A 141 28.31 19.34 6.50
CA GLU A 141 28.34 18.04 7.19
C GLU A 141 26.92 17.49 7.39
N TYR A 142 25.97 18.35 7.79
CA TYR A 142 24.57 17.98 7.93
C TYR A 142 23.99 17.48 6.60
N ARG A 143 24.22 18.27 5.54
CA ARG A 143 23.74 17.99 4.19
C ARG A 143 24.30 16.68 3.66
N ALA A 144 25.61 16.45 3.79
CA ALA A 144 26.25 15.22 3.37
C ALA A 144 25.73 13.99 4.14
N ARG A 145 25.52 14.12 5.46
CA ARG A 145 24.95 13.05 6.28
C ARG A 145 23.52 12.69 5.85
N ARG A 146 22.67 13.70 5.64
CA ARG A 146 21.30 13.51 5.14
C ARG A 146 21.29 12.81 3.79
N GLN A 147 22.10 13.28 2.82
CA GLN A 147 22.21 12.63 1.51
C GLN A 147 22.63 11.16 1.62
N ALA A 148 23.63 10.85 2.44
CA ALA A 148 24.06 9.48 2.68
C ALA A 148 22.95 8.61 3.29
N GLN A 149 22.17 9.15 4.22
CA GLN A 149 21.06 8.43 4.86
C GLN A 149 19.92 8.12 3.88
N PHE A 150 19.54 9.08 3.02
CA PHE A 150 18.52 8.87 1.98
C PHE A 150 18.99 7.84 0.95
N ALA A 151 20.20 8.00 0.42
CA ALA A 151 20.77 7.07 -0.57
C ALA A 151 20.87 5.64 -0.04
N ALA A 152 21.21 5.49 1.24
CA ALA A 152 21.33 4.19 1.88
C ALA A 152 19.95 3.55 2.12
N GLY A 153 18.93 4.31 2.52
CA GLY A 153 17.54 3.81 2.59
C GLY A 153 16.99 3.35 1.24
N GLU A 154 17.22 4.12 0.17
CA GLU A 154 16.81 3.74 -1.20
C GLU A 154 17.45 2.43 -1.65
N ARG A 155 18.73 2.20 -1.34
CA ARG A 155 19.44 0.95 -1.68
C ARG A 155 18.78 -0.28 -1.02
N LEU A 156 18.07 -0.11 0.10
CA LEU A 156 17.35 -1.17 0.81
C LEU A 156 16.00 -1.51 0.16
N GLY A 157 15.60 -0.81 -0.91
CA GLY A 157 14.31 -0.99 -1.58
C GLY A 157 13.16 -0.23 -0.92
N VAL A 158 13.47 0.78 -0.09
CA VAL A 158 12.46 1.62 0.59
C VAL A 158 12.55 3.04 0.07
N ALA A 159 11.43 3.59 -0.41
CA ALA A 159 11.31 4.99 -0.81
C ALA A 159 11.36 5.89 0.43
N MET A 160 12.41 6.70 0.53
CA MET A 160 12.67 7.58 1.66
C MET A 160 11.92 8.90 1.46
N LEU A 161 10.70 9.01 2.00
CA LEU A 161 9.84 10.17 1.76
C LEU A 161 10.16 11.32 2.71
N LEU A 162 10.60 12.44 2.16
CA LEU A 162 11.01 13.60 2.94
C LEU A 162 9.84 14.20 3.73
N TYR A 163 9.96 14.26 5.05
CA TYR A 163 9.00 14.96 5.90
C TYR A 163 8.91 16.44 5.53
N THR A 164 7.67 16.94 5.43
CA THR A 164 7.36 18.38 5.43
C THR A 164 6.10 18.61 6.25
N PRO A 165 5.99 19.70 7.04
CA PRO A 165 4.75 20.05 7.73
C PRO A 165 3.74 20.70 6.75
N ALA A 166 3.54 20.05 5.59
CA ALA A 166 2.76 20.51 4.43
C ALA A 166 3.07 21.96 4.01
N GLN A 167 4.25 22.47 4.33
CA GLN A 167 4.67 23.87 4.18
C GLN A 167 3.78 24.89 4.93
N ILE A 168 2.99 24.47 5.92
CA ILE A 168 2.08 25.35 6.69
C ILE A 168 2.61 25.74 8.07
N TRP A 169 3.75 25.21 8.50
CA TRP A 169 4.42 25.57 9.75
C TRP A 169 5.86 25.98 9.48
N LEU A 170 6.21 27.18 9.94
CA LEU A 170 7.54 27.77 9.75
C LEU A 170 8.07 28.28 11.08
N GLU A 171 9.38 28.19 11.29
CA GLU A 171 10.06 28.79 12.42
C GLU A 171 9.70 30.28 12.53
N GLU A 172 9.33 30.71 13.73
CA GLU A 172 8.68 32.00 13.98
C GLU A 172 9.51 33.21 13.57
N GLN A 173 10.82 33.21 13.86
CA GLN A 173 11.70 34.33 13.48
C GLN A 173 11.82 34.41 11.95
N LEU A 174 12.04 33.29 11.28
CA LEU A 174 12.11 33.22 9.81
C LEU A 174 10.84 33.76 9.17
N ALA A 175 9.68 33.31 9.65
CA ALA A 175 8.39 33.75 9.17
C ALA A 175 8.20 35.26 9.32
N ARG A 176 8.55 35.82 10.48
CA ARG A 176 8.36 37.26 10.77
C ARG A 176 9.32 38.16 9.99
N GLU A 177 10.55 37.72 9.77
CA GLU A 177 11.59 38.54 9.15
C GLU A 177 11.55 38.48 7.62
N GLN A 178 11.26 37.31 7.05
CA GLN A 178 11.34 37.09 5.60
C GLN A 178 9.97 36.93 4.93
N PHE A 179 8.97 36.42 5.67
CA PHE A 179 7.72 35.95 5.08
C PHE A 179 6.46 36.45 5.81
N ALA A 180 6.50 37.69 6.30
CA ALA A 180 5.44 38.24 7.15
C ALA A 180 4.05 38.28 6.47
N ASP A 181 4.01 38.39 5.13
CA ASP A 181 2.78 38.37 4.33
C ASP A 181 2.10 36.99 4.27
N ALA A 182 2.82 35.92 4.64
CA ALA A 182 2.30 34.56 4.66
C ALA A 182 1.70 34.15 6.02
N ILE A 183 1.95 34.88 7.10
CA ILE A 183 1.52 34.47 8.45
C ILE A 183 -0.02 34.39 8.52
N VAL A 184 -0.53 33.28 9.05
CA VAL A 184 -1.96 33.04 9.27
C VAL A 184 -2.34 33.48 10.68
N ASP A 185 -3.41 34.28 10.79
CA ASP A 185 -4.04 34.67 12.05
C ASP A 185 -5.53 34.33 12.02
N ASP A 186 -5.83 33.04 12.21
CA ASP A 186 -7.20 32.54 12.31
C ASP A 186 -7.56 32.28 13.78
N PRO A 187 -8.43 33.09 14.41
CA PRO A 187 -8.77 32.92 15.83
C PRO A 187 -9.51 31.61 16.14
N SER A 188 -9.98 30.89 15.11
CA SER A 188 -10.62 29.57 15.28
C SER A 188 -9.63 28.41 15.31
N GLN A 189 -8.34 28.66 15.06
CA GLN A 189 -7.30 27.65 14.95
C GLN A 189 -6.11 27.94 15.87
N GLN A 190 -5.28 26.91 16.08
CA GLN A 190 -3.95 27.11 16.64
C GLN A 190 -3.05 27.76 15.57
N ASN A 191 -2.54 28.97 15.83
CA ASN A 191 -1.66 29.71 14.91
C ASN A 191 -0.18 29.71 15.32
N ARG A 192 0.14 29.26 16.55
CA ARG A 192 1.51 29.28 17.08
C ARG A 192 1.75 28.15 18.06
N TYR A 193 2.87 27.45 17.93
CA TYR A 193 3.36 26.52 18.95
C TYR A 193 4.68 27.06 19.53
N PRO A 194 4.71 27.44 20.81
CA PRO A 194 5.94 27.97 21.41
C PRO A 194 7.05 26.92 21.59
N ASN A 195 6.68 25.65 21.73
CA ASN A 195 7.60 24.62 22.19
C ASN A 195 7.43 23.32 21.39
N GLY A 196 8.35 23.05 20.46
CA GLY A 196 8.68 21.69 20.07
C GLY A 196 7.63 20.94 19.25
N TYR A 197 6.88 21.63 18.38
CA TYR A 197 5.85 20.98 17.55
C TYR A 197 6.45 20.28 16.32
N VAL A 198 7.15 21.01 15.44
CA VAL A 198 7.85 20.43 14.28
C VAL A 198 9.25 19.97 14.70
N LYS A 199 10.11 20.90 15.13
CA LYS A 199 11.42 20.59 15.73
C LYS A 199 11.40 20.92 17.24
N PRO A 200 11.98 20.09 18.12
CA PRO A 200 11.98 20.31 19.57
C PRO A 200 12.49 21.69 20.01
N GLN A 201 13.47 22.24 19.29
CA GLN A 201 14.11 23.52 19.56
C GLN A 201 13.31 24.75 19.10
N ASP A 202 12.33 24.60 18.22
CA ASP A 202 11.70 25.74 17.54
C ASP A 202 10.37 26.17 18.17
N SER A 203 10.12 27.47 18.08
CA SER A 203 8.77 28.04 18.05
C SER A 203 8.33 28.13 16.59
N VAL A 204 7.12 27.67 16.27
CA VAL A 204 6.58 27.75 14.91
C VAL A 204 5.30 28.56 14.86
N VAL A 205 5.11 29.27 13.76
CA VAL A 205 3.86 29.95 13.40
C VAL A 205 3.25 29.32 12.16
N ARG A 206 1.93 29.41 12.06
CA ARG A 206 1.20 28.97 10.89
C ARG A 206 1.42 29.95 9.74
N VAL A 207 1.73 29.42 8.56
CA VAL A 207 1.98 30.20 7.34
C VAL A 207 1.15 29.65 6.18
N PHE A 208 0.88 30.51 5.19
CA PHE A 208 0.06 30.21 4.03
C PHE A 208 0.97 30.00 2.80
N PRO A 209 1.12 28.76 2.28
CA PRO A 209 2.12 28.42 1.28
C PRO A 209 1.65 28.61 -0.17
N TYR A 210 0.78 29.58 -0.44
CA TYR A 210 0.26 29.81 -1.79
C TYR A 210 0.15 31.30 -2.14
N ASN A 211 0.78 31.70 -3.24
CA ASN A 211 0.80 33.09 -3.75
C ASN A 211 1.18 34.14 -2.68
N THR A 212 2.10 33.77 -1.82
CA THR A 212 2.79 34.62 -0.82
C THR A 212 4.29 34.50 -1.04
N SER A 213 5.09 35.34 -0.38
CA SER A 213 6.54 35.20 -0.40
C SER A 213 6.99 33.80 0.05
N TRP A 214 6.37 33.25 1.10
CA TRP A 214 6.63 31.88 1.55
C TRP A 214 6.18 30.85 0.53
N GLY A 215 5.03 31.03 -0.11
CA GLY A 215 4.54 30.07 -1.11
C GLY A 215 5.50 29.91 -2.29
N GLU A 216 6.09 31.00 -2.79
CA GLU A 216 7.11 30.92 -3.84
C GLU A 216 8.40 30.26 -3.35
N GLN A 217 8.81 30.57 -2.11
CA GLN A 217 9.97 29.97 -1.50
C GLN A 217 9.80 28.47 -1.26
N ALA A 218 8.64 28.04 -0.77
CA ALA A 218 8.32 26.64 -0.49
C ALA A 218 8.35 25.79 -1.77
N LYS A 219 7.87 26.31 -2.91
CA LYS A 219 7.98 25.62 -4.21
C LYS A 219 9.45 25.39 -4.59
N LYS A 220 10.29 26.43 -4.40
CA LYS A 220 11.72 26.34 -4.66
C LYS A 220 12.40 25.36 -3.70
N ASP A 221 12.05 25.39 -2.42
CA ASP A 221 12.63 24.51 -1.41
C ASP A 221 12.28 23.03 -1.67
N LEU A 222 11.05 22.74 -2.09
CA LEU A 222 10.65 21.39 -2.48
C LEU A 222 11.42 20.90 -3.71
N ALA A 223 11.59 21.74 -4.74
CA ALA A 223 12.37 21.39 -5.92
C ALA A 223 13.86 21.16 -5.58
N ASP A 224 14.47 22.08 -4.83
CA ASP A 224 15.89 22.00 -4.45
C ASP A 224 16.14 20.77 -3.55
N ALA A 225 15.21 20.42 -2.63
CA ALA A 225 15.33 19.24 -1.79
C ALA A 225 15.14 17.93 -2.57
N ALA A 226 14.24 17.92 -3.57
CA ALA A 226 14.06 16.77 -4.45
C ALA A 226 15.32 16.47 -5.27
N GLU A 227 15.94 17.51 -5.83
CA GLU A 227 17.19 17.40 -6.59
C GLU A 227 18.37 17.01 -5.68
N GLU A 228 18.49 17.62 -4.50
CA GLU A 228 19.58 17.32 -3.55
C GLU A 228 19.67 15.85 -3.15
N LEU A 229 18.51 15.21 -2.94
CA LEU A 229 18.43 13.89 -2.34
C LEU A 229 18.05 12.79 -3.32
N GLY A 230 17.70 13.13 -4.56
CA GLY A 230 17.13 12.16 -5.51
C GLY A 230 15.82 11.56 -4.99
N LEU A 231 14.86 12.41 -4.60
CA LEU A 231 13.61 11.93 -3.99
C LEU A 231 12.66 11.30 -5.00
N TYR A 232 12.00 10.22 -4.57
CA TYR A 232 10.78 9.71 -5.22
C TYR A 232 9.50 10.34 -4.67
N GLY A 233 9.56 11.08 -3.55
CA GLY A 233 8.39 11.75 -3.00
C GLY A 233 8.58 12.40 -1.64
N PHE A 234 7.47 12.90 -1.11
CA PHE A 234 7.41 13.61 0.17
C PHE A 234 6.37 12.99 1.11
N SER A 235 6.63 13.09 2.41
CA SER A 235 5.66 12.76 3.45
C SER A 235 5.11 14.05 4.07
N PHE A 236 3.84 14.33 3.78
CA PHE A 236 3.19 15.57 4.21
C PHE A 236 2.55 15.39 5.59
N ASP A 237 3.20 15.93 6.61
CA ASP A 237 2.62 16.02 7.95
C ASP A 237 1.64 17.20 8.04
N THR A 238 0.71 17.12 8.98
CA THR A 238 -0.26 18.19 9.27
C THR A 238 -1.16 18.59 8.09
N ALA A 239 -1.38 17.69 7.13
CA ALA A 239 -2.13 17.91 5.89
C ALA A 239 -3.67 18.03 6.09
N VAL A 240 -4.13 18.67 7.17
CA VAL A 240 -5.54 18.78 7.56
C VAL A 240 -6.22 19.97 6.87
N GLY A 241 -5.55 21.12 6.77
CA GLY A 241 -6.02 22.27 6.00
C GLY A 241 -7.14 23.10 6.63
N GLY A 242 -7.22 23.16 7.96
CA GLY A 242 -8.33 23.79 8.70
C GLY A 242 -8.31 25.33 8.76
N GLY A 243 -7.15 25.95 8.59
CA GLY A 243 -6.98 27.41 8.75
C GLY A 243 -7.62 28.27 7.66
N LYS A 244 -7.98 29.51 8.01
CA LYS A 244 -8.44 30.54 7.08
C LYS A 244 -7.40 31.65 6.94
N PHE A 245 -6.82 31.79 5.76
CA PHE A 245 -5.91 32.89 5.45
C PHE A 245 -6.67 34.14 5.01
N ARG A 246 -6.27 35.30 5.55
CA ARG A 246 -6.86 36.63 5.28
C ARG A 246 -5.80 37.72 5.05
N GLY A 247 -4.55 37.34 4.83
CA GLY A 247 -3.45 38.29 4.62
C GLY A 247 -3.61 39.08 3.32
N ALA A 248 -2.69 40.02 3.08
CA ALA A 248 -2.76 40.97 1.97
C ALA A 248 -2.90 40.29 0.58
N ALA A 249 -2.33 39.09 0.41
CA ALA A 249 -2.42 38.32 -0.82
C ALA A 249 -3.85 37.87 -1.17
N ILE A 250 -4.79 37.90 -0.22
CA ILE A 250 -6.16 37.41 -0.43
C ILE A 250 -6.83 38.09 -1.63
N ALA A 251 -6.57 39.38 -1.86
CA ALA A 251 -7.15 40.14 -2.97
C ALA A 251 -6.78 39.59 -4.38
N GLY A 252 -5.71 38.79 -4.49
CA GLY A 252 -5.27 38.19 -5.75
C GLY A 252 -5.62 36.70 -5.94
N LEU A 253 -6.24 36.04 -4.96
CA LEU A 253 -6.44 34.58 -5.02
C LEU A 253 -7.75 34.21 -5.74
N PRO A 254 -7.75 33.29 -6.73
CA PRO A 254 -8.96 33.00 -7.50
C PRO A 254 -10.03 32.22 -6.71
N GLU A 255 -9.65 31.38 -5.75
CA GLU A 255 -10.53 30.39 -5.12
C GLU A 255 -10.98 30.79 -3.69
N ARG A 256 -11.29 32.08 -3.50
CA ARG A 256 -11.68 32.62 -2.20
C ARG A 256 -13.08 32.19 -1.77
N GLY A 257 -13.20 31.84 -0.49
CA GLY A 257 -14.47 31.80 0.22
C GLY A 257 -14.82 33.16 0.85
N TRP A 258 -16.04 33.26 1.38
CA TRP A 258 -16.51 34.41 2.13
C TRP A 258 -17.30 33.96 3.36
N ASP A 259 -17.02 34.58 4.51
CA ASP A 259 -17.80 34.42 5.74
C ASP A 259 -18.06 35.79 6.41
N GLU A 260 -18.56 35.79 7.64
CA GLU A 260 -18.86 37.01 8.41
C GLU A 260 -17.64 37.93 8.64
N ASN A 261 -16.42 37.41 8.52
CA ASN A 261 -15.17 38.16 8.70
C ASN A 261 -14.54 38.58 7.35
N GLY A 262 -15.28 38.41 6.24
CA GLY A 262 -14.86 38.84 4.90
C GLY A 262 -14.26 37.70 4.05
N PRO A 263 -13.50 38.02 2.99
CA PRO A 263 -12.91 37.03 2.10
C PRO A 263 -11.80 36.24 2.81
N PHE A 264 -11.73 34.95 2.54
CA PHE A 264 -10.66 34.07 3.02
C PHE A 264 -10.32 32.99 1.99
N MET A 265 -9.15 32.37 2.14
CA MET A 265 -8.85 31.11 1.50
C MET A 265 -8.61 30.06 2.57
N ARG A 266 -9.21 28.88 2.40
CA ARG A 266 -8.96 27.75 3.30
C ARG A 266 -7.58 27.19 3.02
N GLU A 267 -6.83 26.90 4.08
CA GLU A 267 -5.47 26.36 4.03
C GLU A 267 -5.39 25.05 3.23
N GLY A 268 -6.41 24.19 3.28
CA GLY A 268 -6.48 22.97 2.47
C GLY A 268 -6.34 23.22 0.96
N VAL A 269 -6.80 24.38 0.46
CA VAL A 269 -6.58 24.77 -0.95
C VAL A 269 -5.09 25.03 -1.20
N ALA A 270 -4.41 25.75 -0.30
CA ALA A 270 -2.98 25.99 -0.44
C ALA A 270 -2.16 24.70 -0.35
N ILE A 271 -2.48 23.80 0.58
CA ILE A 271 -1.86 22.48 0.69
C ILE A 271 -2.01 21.73 -0.63
N ARG A 272 -3.21 21.71 -1.22
CA ARG A 272 -3.44 21.10 -2.53
C ARG A 272 -2.58 21.72 -3.64
N ARG A 273 -2.39 23.05 -3.65
CA ARG A 273 -1.50 23.72 -4.62
C ARG A 273 -0.02 23.38 -4.43
N VAL A 274 0.40 23.14 -3.19
CA VAL A 274 1.75 22.63 -2.90
C VAL A 274 1.87 21.18 -3.40
N MET A 275 0.87 20.34 -3.17
CA MET A 275 0.82 18.96 -3.69
C MET A 275 0.86 18.94 -5.23
N ASP A 276 0.06 19.78 -5.89
CA ASP A 276 0.09 19.95 -7.35
C ASP A 276 1.50 20.32 -7.84
N THR A 277 2.25 21.14 -7.08
CA THR A 277 3.64 21.48 -7.40
C THR A 277 4.55 20.26 -7.30
N VAL A 278 4.44 19.46 -6.24
CA VAL A 278 5.23 18.22 -6.08
C VAL A 278 5.01 17.27 -7.27
N HIS A 279 3.77 17.12 -7.74
CA HIS A 279 3.45 16.29 -8.91
C HIS A 279 4.01 16.82 -10.24
N THR A 280 4.54 18.04 -10.29
CA THR A 280 5.31 18.55 -11.44
C THR A 280 6.80 18.20 -11.38
N LEU A 281 7.32 17.82 -10.21
CA LEU A 281 8.72 17.46 -10.03
C LEU A 281 8.97 16.04 -10.57
N ARG A 282 10.22 15.78 -10.95
CA ARG A 282 10.66 14.48 -11.50
C ARG A 282 11.93 14.01 -10.81
N HIS A 283 11.98 12.71 -10.54
CA HIS A 283 13.22 12.02 -10.21
C HIS A 283 14.10 11.93 -11.49
N GLU A 284 15.39 11.64 -11.34
CA GLU A 284 16.35 11.61 -12.46
C GLU A 284 15.98 10.61 -13.57
N ASP A 285 15.28 9.54 -13.22
CA ASP A 285 14.79 8.51 -14.15
C ASP A 285 13.47 8.87 -14.85
N GLY A 286 12.89 10.03 -14.54
CA GLY A 286 11.63 10.51 -15.10
C GLY A 286 10.38 10.15 -14.29
N THR A 287 10.52 9.47 -13.15
CA THR A 287 9.41 9.17 -12.23
C THR A 287 8.82 10.46 -11.64
N THR A 288 7.49 10.55 -11.58
CA THR A 288 6.77 11.65 -10.93
C THR A 288 6.94 11.54 -9.41
N LEU A 289 7.23 12.65 -8.72
CA LEU A 289 7.32 12.59 -7.26
C LEU A 289 5.93 12.39 -6.64
N GLY A 290 5.80 11.40 -5.75
CA GLY A 290 4.55 11.08 -5.05
C GLY A 290 4.46 11.67 -3.65
N ILE A 291 3.27 11.54 -3.04
CA ILE A 291 2.95 12.10 -1.72
C ILE A 291 2.24 11.09 -0.84
N ALA A 292 2.81 10.83 0.34
CA ALA A 292 2.12 10.15 1.45
C ALA A 292 1.77 11.17 2.54
N ALA A 293 0.48 11.41 2.80
CA ALA A 293 0.07 12.48 3.73
C ALA A 293 -0.48 11.94 5.06
N ASN A 294 -0.11 12.59 6.17
CA ASN A 294 -0.77 12.42 7.47
C ASN A 294 -2.13 13.12 7.45
N ILE A 295 -3.18 12.33 7.21
CA ILE A 295 -4.55 12.82 7.06
C ILE A 295 -5.38 12.35 8.24
N ARG A 296 -6.04 13.32 8.91
CA ARG A 296 -6.99 13.05 9.99
C ARG A 296 -8.41 12.96 9.45
N SER A 297 -9.33 12.37 10.21
CA SER A 297 -10.77 12.32 9.86
C SER A 297 -11.42 13.69 9.68
N SER A 298 -10.81 14.74 10.25
CA SER A 298 -11.23 16.14 10.10
C SER A 298 -10.55 16.87 8.93
N ALA A 299 -9.75 16.18 8.12
CA ALA A 299 -9.03 16.80 7.02
C ALA A 299 -9.98 17.29 5.94
N ASP A 300 -9.59 18.39 5.31
CA ASP A 300 -10.29 18.92 4.16
C ASP A 300 -10.07 18.01 2.94
N TYR A 301 -11.11 17.85 2.12
CA TYR A 301 -11.07 16.96 0.95
C TYR A 301 -9.98 17.34 -0.06
N ASN A 302 -9.54 18.60 -0.10
CA ASN A 302 -8.47 19.06 -1.00
C ASN A 302 -7.15 18.33 -0.73
N SER A 303 -6.79 18.12 0.55
CA SER A 303 -5.58 17.38 0.91
C SER A 303 -5.69 15.91 0.52
N CYS A 304 -6.84 15.27 0.76
CA CYS A 304 -7.09 13.89 0.37
C CYS A 304 -6.99 13.70 -1.15
N ALA A 305 -7.57 14.63 -1.91
CA ALA A 305 -7.55 14.59 -3.36
C ALA A 305 -6.13 14.77 -3.92
N GLY A 306 -5.27 15.55 -3.27
CA GLY A 306 -3.89 15.82 -3.71
C GLY A 306 -2.85 14.80 -3.24
N SER A 307 -3.20 13.91 -2.31
CA SER A 307 -2.28 12.86 -1.83
C SER A 307 -2.34 11.63 -2.73
N ASP A 308 -1.26 10.84 -2.80
CA ASP A 308 -1.23 9.57 -3.54
C ASP A 308 -1.45 8.38 -2.61
N ALA A 309 -0.92 8.48 -1.40
CA ALA A 309 -1.18 7.60 -0.27
C ALA A 309 -1.49 8.43 0.98
N ALA A 310 -2.14 7.81 1.97
CA ALA A 310 -2.37 8.43 3.27
C ALA A 310 -1.73 7.61 4.40
N LEU A 311 -1.45 8.28 5.51
CA LEU A 311 -1.19 7.63 6.78
C LEU A 311 -2.18 8.17 7.80
N PHE A 312 -2.70 7.25 8.60
CA PHE A 312 -3.49 7.57 9.77
C PHE A 312 -2.60 7.41 11.00
N GLU A 313 -2.24 8.53 11.61
CA GLU A 313 -1.42 8.61 12.83
C GLU A 313 -2.21 8.11 14.06
N GLY A 314 -2.46 6.81 14.09
CA GLY A 314 -3.26 6.15 15.11
C GLY A 314 -3.30 4.63 14.99
N GLN A 315 -3.75 3.99 16.06
CA GLN A 315 -4.16 2.59 16.06
C GLN A 315 -5.55 2.42 15.44
N PRO A 316 -5.88 1.23 14.90
CA PRO A 316 -7.24 0.93 14.43
C PRO A 316 -8.34 1.13 15.50
N TRP A 317 -7.99 1.06 16.79
CA TRP A 317 -8.91 1.28 17.92
C TRP A 317 -8.74 2.64 18.62
N LYS A 318 -7.95 3.58 18.06
CA LYS A 318 -7.65 4.88 18.71
C LYS A 318 -8.91 5.74 18.90
N TYR A 319 -9.83 5.68 17.94
CA TYR A 319 -11.10 6.42 17.97
C TYR A 319 -12.28 5.46 17.91
N GLU A 320 -13.48 6.00 18.14
CA GLU A 320 -14.71 5.26 17.92
C GLU A 320 -14.79 4.84 16.44
N ARG A 321 -14.97 3.53 16.23
CA ARG A 321 -15.17 2.92 14.92
C ARG A 321 -16.27 3.66 14.18
N GLY A 322 -15.97 4.15 12.98
CA GLY A 322 -16.81 5.16 12.34
C GLY A 322 -16.01 6.37 11.85
N THR A 323 -15.06 6.81 12.67
CA THR A 323 -14.33 8.07 12.49
C THR A 323 -13.44 8.04 11.25
N GLU A 324 -12.80 6.91 11.01
CA GLU A 324 -11.92 6.60 9.89
C GLU A 324 -12.64 6.51 8.53
N PHE A 325 -13.97 6.32 8.51
CA PHE A 325 -14.70 6.30 7.25
C PHE A 325 -14.70 7.66 6.56
N ALA A 326 -14.67 8.76 7.30
CA ALA A 326 -14.58 10.09 6.68
C ALA A 326 -13.26 10.24 5.90
N LEU A 327 -12.17 9.67 6.41
CA LEU A 327 -10.90 9.60 5.70
C LEU A 327 -11.02 8.70 4.46
N ARG A 328 -11.50 7.46 4.62
CA ARG A 328 -11.64 6.50 3.52
C ARG A 328 -12.52 7.02 2.38
N ASP A 329 -13.66 7.64 2.70
CA ASP A 329 -14.56 8.27 1.75
C ASP A 329 -13.90 9.45 1.00
N ALA A 330 -12.90 10.09 1.58
CA ALA A 330 -12.22 11.24 0.98
C ALA A 330 -11.02 10.86 0.10
N ILE A 331 -10.31 9.77 0.42
CA ILE A 331 -9.14 9.30 -0.36
C ILE A 331 -9.50 8.29 -1.44
N GLY A 332 -10.69 7.68 -1.38
CA GLY A 332 -11.16 6.76 -2.41
C GLY A 332 -10.36 5.47 -2.49
N THR A 333 -9.89 5.12 -3.69
CA THR A 333 -9.17 3.87 -3.95
C THR A 333 -7.69 3.96 -3.58
N LYS A 334 -7.18 5.15 -3.25
CA LYS A 334 -5.81 5.37 -2.79
C LYS A 334 -5.52 4.57 -1.51
N PRO A 335 -4.32 3.98 -1.37
CA PRO A 335 -3.95 3.26 -0.17
C PRO A 335 -3.82 4.20 1.03
N ALA A 336 -4.01 3.64 2.23
CA ALA A 336 -3.63 4.31 3.47
C ALA A 336 -2.90 3.34 4.40
N CYS A 337 -2.19 3.81 5.42
CA CYS A 337 -1.58 2.93 6.42
C CYS A 337 -1.98 3.30 7.86
N TRP A 338 -2.08 2.29 8.73
CA TRP A 338 -2.11 2.46 10.17
C TRP A 338 -0.69 2.76 10.64
N TRP A 339 -0.42 3.98 11.10
CA TRP A 339 0.95 4.40 11.35
C TRP A 339 1.52 3.93 12.68
N GLU A 340 0.73 3.94 13.77
CA GLU A 340 1.24 3.71 15.13
C GLU A 340 1.66 2.25 15.41
N SER A 341 1.87 1.89 16.66
CA SER A 341 2.07 0.50 17.09
C SER A 341 0.94 0.01 17.99
N TYR A 342 0.99 -1.25 18.40
CA TYR A 342 0.02 -1.85 19.31
C TYR A 342 -0.23 -1.07 20.62
N GLU A 343 0.74 -0.30 21.14
CA GLU A 343 0.58 0.50 22.38
C GLU A 343 -0.25 -0.23 23.46
N LEU A 344 0.23 -1.39 23.91
CA LEU A 344 -0.55 -2.35 24.71
C LEU A 344 -1.15 -1.73 25.99
N ASP A 345 -0.50 -0.71 26.56
CA ASP A 345 -0.98 0.06 27.71
C ASP A 345 -2.20 0.95 27.43
N SER A 346 -2.48 1.27 26.16
CA SER A 346 -3.70 1.96 25.75
C SER A 346 -4.95 1.09 25.88
N PHE A 347 -4.79 -0.24 25.94
CA PHE A 347 -5.89 -1.19 25.85
C PHE A 347 -6.00 -2.14 27.05
N VAL A 348 -4.88 -2.66 27.56
CA VAL A 348 -4.86 -3.61 28.69
C VAL A 348 -3.83 -3.27 29.75
N ALA A 349 -4.12 -3.67 31.00
CA ALA A 349 -3.20 -3.51 32.14
C ALA A 349 -2.09 -4.59 32.13
N TYR A 350 -1.31 -4.65 31.05
CA TYR A 350 -0.36 -5.73 30.76
C TYR A 350 0.72 -5.93 31.83
N ARG A 351 1.00 -4.90 32.65
CA ARG A 351 2.00 -5.00 33.72
C ARG A 351 1.69 -6.09 34.75
N ASN A 352 0.44 -6.50 34.85
CA ASN A 352 -0.03 -7.58 35.74
C ASN A 352 -0.21 -8.93 35.02
N MET A 353 0.10 -8.99 33.72
CA MET A 353 -0.07 -10.18 32.89
C MET A 353 1.22 -11.00 32.83
N ASN A 354 1.09 -12.31 32.68
CA ASN A 354 2.20 -13.22 32.36
C ASN A 354 2.52 -13.20 30.85
N ARG A 355 3.57 -13.92 30.44
CA ARG A 355 4.00 -14.00 29.03
C ARG A 355 2.88 -14.45 28.09
N ASP A 356 2.14 -15.49 28.44
CA ASP A 356 1.11 -16.08 27.58
C ASP A 356 -0.10 -15.15 27.46
N GLU A 357 -0.47 -14.47 28.53
CA GLU A 357 -1.53 -13.45 28.54
C GLU A 357 -1.13 -12.24 27.66
N ILE A 358 0.13 -11.81 27.72
CA ILE A 358 0.66 -10.73 26.86
C ILE A 358 0.69 -11.17 25.40
N ALA A 359 1.16 -12.39 25.10
CA ALA A 359 1.19 -12.94 23.75
C ALA A 359 -0.23 -13.05 23.16
N ALA A 360 -1.20 -13.53 23.94
CA ALA A 360 -2.60 -13.63 23.53
C ALA A 360 -3.23 -12.25 23.29
N ALA A 361 -2.90 -11.24 24.11
CA ALA A 361 -3.37 -9.87 23.90
C ALA A 361 -2.82 -9.29 22.58
N TYR A 362 -1.51 -9.46 22.33
CA TYR A 362 -0.88 -9.08 21.08
C TYR A 362 -1.50 -9.77 19.87
N GLN A 363 -1.72 -11.09 19.93
CA GLN A 363 -2.36 -11.85 18.86
C GLN A 363 -3.77 -11.32 18.56
N GLY A 364 -4.58 -11.08 19.60
CA GLY A 364 -5.93 -10.54 19.43
C GLY A 364 -5.93 -9.15 18.80
N MET A 365 -4.96 -8.29 19.14
CA MET A 365 -4.81 -6.98 18.51
C MET A 365 -4.30 -7.09 17.07
N ALA A 366 -3.42 -8.04 16.77
CA ALA A 366 -2.94 -8.30 15.40
C ALA A 366 -4.08 -8.77 14.49
N ASP A 367 -4.88 -9.73 14.96
CA ASP A 367 -6.05 -10.21 14.22
C ASP A 367 -7.08 -9.08 14.02
N PHE A 368 -7.30 -8.22 15.02
CA PHE A 368 -8.16 -7.04 14.89
C PHE A 368 -7.61 -6.05 13.85
N THR A 369 -6.31 -5.75 13.89
CA THR A 369 -5.67 -4.89 12.88
C THR A 369 -5.85 -5.47 11.47
N ALA A 370 -5.71 -6.79 11.28
CA ALA A 370 -5.92 -7.42 9.99
C ALA A 370 -7.37 -7.29 9.50
N ILE A 371 -8.34 -7.50 10.39
CA ILE A 371 -9.78 -7.33 10.09
C ILE A 371 -10.06 -5.89 9.67
N GLU A 372 -9.59 -4.89 10.43
CA GLU A 372 -9.81 -3.49 10.09
C GLU A 372 -9.07 -3.07 8.80
N SER A 373 -7.88 -3.63 8.57
CA SER A 373 -7.12 -3.43 7.32
C SER A 373 -7.90 -3.92 6.10
N LEU A 374 -8.48 -5.13 6.16
CA LEU A 374 -9.36 -5.68 5.11
C LEU A 374 -10.71 -5.00 5.01
N ARG A 375 -11.20 -4.37 6.08
CA ARG A 375 -12.45 -3.60 6.05
C ARG A 375 -12.26 -2.26 5.37
N MET A 376 -11.15 -1.58 5.69
CA MET A 376 -10.91 -0.19 5.34
C MET A 376 -10.00 -0.02 4.11
N GLY A 377 -9.29 -1.05 3.67
CA GLY A 377 -8.27 -0.92 2.62
C GLY A 377 -7.03 -0.18 3.12
N PHE A 378 -6.61 -0.45 4.36
CA PHE A 378 -5.44 0.17 4.99
C PHE A 378 -4.35 -0.88 5.17
N TRP A 379 -3.10 -0.48 4.93
CA TRP A 379 -1.92 -1.26 5.25
C TRP A 379 -1.66 -1.27 6.76
N PRO A 380 -1.41 -2.43 7.38
CA PRO A 380 -0.68 -2.49 8.64
C PRO A 380 0.80 -2.12 8.36
N SER A 381 1.32 -1.10 9.05
CA SER A 381 2.76 -0.77 8.99
C SER A 381 3.62 -1.92 9.53
N THR A 382 4.93 -1.85 9.31
CA THR A 382 5.89 -2.85 9.85
C THR A 382 5.74 -3.11 11.36
N ALA A 383 5.29 -2.13 12.15
CA ALA A 383 5.04 -2.32 13.58
C ALA A 383 3.89 -3.28 13.90
N TYR A 384 2.89 -3.35 13.04
CA TYR A 384 1.77 -4.28 13.18
C TYR A 384 2.06 -5.63 12.53
N SER A 385 2.90 -5.63 11.49
CA SER A 385 3.13 -6.81 10.66
C SER A 385 4.13 -7.81 11.22
N ARG A 386 5.15 -7.36 11.96
CA ARG A 386 6.16 -8.26 12.55
C ARG A 386 5.68 -8.97 13.82
N GLY A 387 6.20 -10.16 14.06
CA GLY A 387 5.98 -10.96 15.26
C GLY A 387 4.79 -11.92 15.19
N PHE A 388 4.02 -11.92 14.09
CA PHE A 388 2.80 -12.74 13.95
C PHE A 388 2.75 -13.49 12.63
N GLN A 389 2.67 -14.83 12.70
CA GLN A 389 2.54 -15.66 11.50
C GLN A 389 1.25 -15.37 10.74
N SER A 390 0.12 -15.18 11.45
CA SER A 390 -1.17 -14.90 10.83
C SER A 390 -1.15 -13.62 10.00
N MET A 391 -0.46 -12.59 10.51
CA MET A 391 -0.37 -11.33 9.79
C MET A 391 0.44 -11.51 8.50
N THR A 392 1.64 -12.08 8.59
CA THR A 392 2.55 -12.19 7.43
C THR A 392 2.09 -13.18 6.38
N GLU A 393 1.67 -14.39 6.77
CA GLU A 393 1.39 -15.47 5.81
C GLU A 393 -0.06 -15.48 5.33
N ARG A 394 -1.00 -15.09 6.20
CA ARG A 394 -2.43 -15.16 5.89
C ARG A 394 -2.99 -13.82 5.45
N TYR A 395 -2.76 -12.75 6.22
CA TYR A 395 -3.47 -11.50 6.01
C TYR A 395 -2.78 -10.54 5.05
N LEU A 396 -1.45 -10.36 5.11
CA LEU A 396 -0.74 -9.45 4.22
C LEU A 396 -1.00 -9.73 2.73
N PRO A 397 -0.92 -10.98 2.22
CA PRO A 397 -1.23 -11.25 0.81
C PRO A 397 -2.68 -10.93 0.42
N ARG A 398 -3.62 -11.12 1.36
CA ARG A 398 -5.04 -10.79 1.15
C ARG A 398 -5.27 -9.27 1.13
N ILE A 399 -4.61 -8.55 2.04
CA ILE A 399 -4.66 -7.08 2.14
C ILE A 399 -4.05 -6.46 0.89
N ASP A 400 -2.88 -6.94 0.47
CA ASP A 400 -2.18 -6.52 -0.74
C ASP A 400 -3.10 -6.59 -1.96
N ALA A 401 -3.61 -7.80 -2.24
CA ALA A 401 -4.50 -8.02 -3.37
C ALA A 401 -5.80 -7.17 -3.31
N CYS A 402 -6.32 -6.91 -2.11
CA CYS A 402 -7.50 -6.05 -1.95
C CYS A 402 -7.17 -4.58 -2.22
N ILE A 403 -6.08 -4.07 -1.65
CA ILE A 403 -5.65 -2.67 -1.83
C ILE A 403 -5.32 -2.41 -3.31
N GLU A 404 -4.58 -3.32 -3.95
CA GLU A 404 -4.27 -3.26 -5.39
C GLU A 404 -5.54 -3.19 -6.26
N ALA A 405 -6.57 -3.97 -5.91
CA ALA A 405 -7.85 -3.95 -6.61
C ALA A 405 -8.64 -2.64 -6.42
N GLY A 406 -8.32 -1.87 -5.38
CA GLY A 406 -8.92 -0.57 -5.08
C GLY A 406 -10.27 -0.67 -4.35
N TRP A 407 -10.34 -0.07 -3.16
CA TRP A 407 -11.54 -0.05 -2.32
C TRP A 407 -12.75 0.57 -3.02
N GLN A 408 -13.95 0.01 -2.80
CA GLN A 408 -15.17 0.49 -3.45
C GLN A 408 -16.24 0.94 -2.44
N PRO A 409 -16.87 2.13 -2.64
CA PRO A 409 -17.92 2.63 -1.75
C PRO A 409 -19.15 1.73 -1.66
N VAL A 410 -19.53 1.10 -2.78
CA VAL A 410 -20.64 0.15 -2.81
C VAL A 410 -20.09 -1.26 -2.64
N THR A 411 -20.44 -1.89 -1.52
CA THR A 411 -20.07 -3.29 -1.21
C THR A 411 -20.59 -4.28 -2.25
N ALA A 412 -21.76 -4.02 -2.86
CA ALA A 412 -22.37 -4.88 -3.88
C ALA A 412 -22.60 -6.34 -3.43
N ALA A 413 -22.57 -6.62 -2.13
CA ALA A 413 -22.78 -7.95 -1.56
C ALA A 413 -23.60 -7.85 -0.27
N ARG A 414 -24.47 -8.84 -0.04
CA ARG A 414 -25.39 -8.91 1.11
C ARG A 414 -25.30 -10.28 1.77
N SER A 415 -25.40 -10.31 3.09
CA SER A 415 -25.52 -11.53 3.88
C SER A 415 -25.97 -11.23 5.31
N ASP A 416 -26.76 -12.13 5.89
CA ASP A 416 -27.13 -12.10 7.30
C ASP A 416 -26.18 -12.95 8.18
N ASP A 417 -25.26 -13.70 7.55
CA ASP A 417 -24.39 -14.67 8.23
C ASP A 417 -23.06 -14.07 8.70
N PHE A 418 -22.70 -12.89 8.18
CA PHE A 418 -21.39 -12.25 8.39
C PHE A 418 -21.53 -10.88 9.03
N THR A 419 -20.49 -10.43 9.76
CA THR A 419 -20.55 -9.18 10.53
C THR A 419 -20.41 -7.95 9.64
N TRP A 420 -19.59 -8.03 8.59
CA TRP A 420 -19.40 -6.96 7.62
C TRP A 420 -18.89 -7.51 6.29
N LEU A 421 -19.07 -6.72 5.23
CA LEU A 421 -18.66 -7.01 3.86
C LEU A 421 -18.04 -5.75 3.25
N THR A 422 -16.89 -5.89 2.58
CA THR A 422 -16.24 -4.81 1.82
C THR A 422 -15.88 -5.32 0.43
N ARG A 423 -16.13 -4.51 -0.60
CA ARG A 423 -15.70 -4.80 -1.97
C ARG A 423 -14.46 -4.01 -2.35
N TYR A 424 -13.62 -4.67 -3.11
CA TYR A 424 -12.51 -4.09 -3.84
C TYR A 424 -12.65 -4.43 -5.34
N GLY A 425 -12.20 -3.53 -6.20
CA GLY A 425 -12.20 -3.71 -7.64
C GLY A 425 -13.57 -3.86 -8.30
N SER A 426 -13.54 -4.10 -9.60
CA SER A 426 -14.72 -4.38 -10.43
C SER A 426 -14.39 -5.41 -11.51
N GLY A 427 -15.42 -6.03 -12.09
CA GLY A 427 -15.29 -7.11 -13.05
C GLY A 427 -14.44 -8.25 -12.51
N LEU A 428 -13.48 -8.70 -13.30
CA LEU A 428 -12.54 -9.76 -12.94
C LEU A 428 -11.50 -9.37 -11.88
N GLN A 429 -11.44 -8.09 -11.49
CA GLN A 429 -10.68 -7.62 -10.33
C GLN A 429 -11.51 -7.58 -9.04
N THR A 430 -12.79 -7.98 -9.09
CA THR A 430 -13.67 -7.95 -7.91
C THR A 430 -13.15 -8.90 -6.84
N ARG A 431 -12.95 -8.36 -5.63
CA ARG A 431 -12.65 -9.10 -4.41
C ARG A 431 -13.65 -8.67 -3.34
N ILE A 432 -14.13 -9.62 -2.54
CA ILE A 432 -15.05 -9.33 -1.43
C ILE A 432 -14.42 -9.85 -0.15
N ALA A 433 -14.04 -8.92 0.74
CA ALA A 433 -13.59 -9.22 2.09
C ALA A 433 -14.81 -9.40 3.00
N ILE A 434 -14.78 -10.47 3.80
CA ILE A 434 -15.91 -10.96 4.58
C ILE A 434 -15.43 -11.15 6.02
N GLY A 435 -15.99 -10.37 6.94
CA GLY A 435 -15.61 -10.40 8.35
C GLY A 435 -16.55 -11.20 9.23
N ASN A 436 -15.98 -11.93 10.19
CA ASN A 436 -16.69 -12.53 11.31
C ASN A 436 -16.04 -12.09 12.62
N GLU A 437 -16.66 -11.14 13.31
CA GLU A 437 -16.15 -10.64 14.60
C GLU A 437 -16.72 -11.42 15.79
N THR A 438 -17.52 -12.46 15.54
CA THR A 438 -18.20 -13.21 16.59
C THR A 438 -17.29 -14.28 17.22
N PRO A 439 -17.61 -14.77 18.44
CA PRO A 439 -16.82 -15.81 19.10
C PRO A 439 -16.87 -17.23 18.50
N GLY A 440 -17.67 -17.46 17.45
CA GLY A 440 -17.77 -18.76 16.77
C GLY A 440 -17.50 -18.63 15.27
N PRO A 441 -17.18 -19.72 14.56
CA PRO A 441 -17.01 -19.68 13.11
C PRO A 441 -18.35 -19.36 12.43
N ALA A 442 -18.28 -18.62 11.32
CA ALA A 442 -19.43 -18.30 10.49
C ALA A 442 -19.38 -19.13 9.19
N ARG A 443 -20.55 -19.62 8.75
CA ARG A 443 -20.72 -20.26 7.45
C ARG A 443 -22.03 -19.78 6.86
N GLY A 444 -21.98 -19.32 5.62
CA GLY A 444 -23.12 -18.64 5.03
C GLY A 444 -23.09 -18.54 3.52
N MET A 445 -23.99 -17.71 3.02
CA MET A 445 -24.09 -17.36 1.60
C MET A 445 -23.98 -15.85 1.40
N LEU A 446 -23.45 -15.47 0.24
CA LEU A 446 -23.35 -14.09 -0.20
C LEU A 446 -24.26 -13.89 -1.42
N THR A 447 -25.07 -12.85 -1.40
CA THR A 447 -25.80 -12.39 -2.59
C THR A 447 -25.08 -11.18 -3.15
N VAL A 448 -24.54 -11.29 -4.37
CA VAL A 448 -23.71 -10.29 -5.03
C VAL A 448 -24.50 -9.64 -6.17
N ALA A 449 -24.67 -8.32 -6.12
CA ALA A 449 -25.44 -7.54 -7.08
C ALA A 449 -24.64 -7.33 -8.37
N ARG A 450 -25.10 -7.92 -9.48
CA ARG A 450 -24.35 -7.97 -10.75
C ARG A 450 -24.07 -6.58 -11.33
N GLU A 451 -25.08 -5.72 -11.29
CA GLU A 451 -25.02 -4.35 -11.83
C GLU A 451 -23.92 -3.50 -11.16
N TRP A 452 -23.54 -3.81 -9.92
CA TRP A 452 -22.53 -3.04 -9.18
C TRP A 452 -21.12 -3.64 -9.28
N VAL A 453 -20.99 -4.97 -9.35
CA VAL A 453 -19.68 -5.61 -9.49
C VAL A 453 -19.17 -5.56 -10.93
N TRP A 454 -20.05 -5.61 -11.93
CA TRP A 454 -19.66 -5.49 -13.33
C TRP A 454 -20.75 -4.81 -14.19
N PRO A 455 -20.88 -3.48 -14.05
CA PRO A 455 -21.96 -2.73 -14.70
C PRO A 455 -22.03 -2.96 -16.20
N GLY A 456 -23.24 -3.23 -16.71
CA GLY A 456 -23.51 -3.36 -18.15
C GLY A 456 -22.92 -4.59 -18.84
N GLN A 457 -22.33 -5.56 -18.13
CA GLN A 457 -21.82 -6.79 -18.73
C GLN A 457 -22.83 -7.95 -18.67
N PRO A 458 -22.99 -8.70 -19.77
CA PRO A 458 -23.91 -9.85 -19.80
C PRO A 458 -23.37 -11.09 -19.09
N GLU A 459 -22.04 -11.22 -18.94
CA GLU A 459 -21.41 -12.33 -18.25
C GLU A 459 -21.70 -12.31 -16.74
N ALA A 460 -21.72 -13.50 -16.14
CA ALA A 460 -21.73 -13.69 -14.70
C ALA A 460 -20.30 -13.93 -14.21
N LEU A 461 -19.92 -13.24 -13.15
CA LEU A 461 -18.68 -13.52 -12.43
C LEU A 461 -18.81 -14.85 -11.69
N VAL A 462 -17.70 -15.57 -11.60
CA VAL A 462 -17.56 -16.79 -10.81
C VAL A 462 -16.43 -16.59 -9.80
N PHE A 463 -16.67 -17.02 -8.57
CA PHE A 463 -15.80 -16.76 -7.43
C PHE A 463 -15.13 -18.04 -6.89
N THR A 464 -13.97 -17.85 -6.28
CA THR A 464 -13.19 -18.83 -5.51
C THR A 464 -12.72 -18.17 -4.21
N GLY A 465 -12.36 -18.96 -3.19
CA GLY A 465 -11.62 -18.43 -2.05
C GLY A 465 -10.25 -17.93 -2.48
N PHE A 466 -9.71 -16.94 -1.76
CA PHE A 466 -8.37 -16.38 -2.03
C PHE A 466 -7.27 -17.44 -1.91
N ASP A 467 -7.42 -18.37 -0.97
CA ASP A 467 -6.58 -19.56 -0.77
C ASP A 467 -6.79 -20.66 -1.81
N GLY A 468 -7.69 -20.44 -2.77
CA GLY A 468 -8.08 -21.43 -3.79
C GLY A 468 -9.20 -22.38 -3.37
N SER A 469 -9.75 -22.22 -2.16
CA SER A 469 -10.87 -23.04 -1.69
C SER A 469 -12.08 -22.95 -2.63
N ALA A 470 -12.72 -24.10 -2.82
CA ALA A 470 -13.80 -24.24 -3.78
C ALA A 470 -15.05 -23.49 -3.33
N LEU A 471 -15.59 -22.65 -4.21
CA LEU A 471 -16.88 -21.97 -4.01
C LEU A 471 -17.82 -22.25 -5.17
N THR A 472 -19.13 -22.24 -4.88
CA THR A 472 -20.16 -22.39 -5.92
C THR A 472 -20.88 -21.09 -6.13
N THR A 473 -20.89 -20.61 -7.37
CA THR A 473 -21.66 -19.46 -7.82
C THR A 473 -22.92 -19.93 -8.53
N GLN A 474 -24.08 -19.48 -8.06
CA GLN A 474 -25.38 -19.67 -8.70
C GLN A 474 -25.86 -18.36 -9.32
N VAL A 475 -26.34 -18.43 -10.56
CA VAL A 475 -26.76 -17.24 -11.32
C VAL A 475 -28.27 -17.02 -11.17
N ALA A 476 -28.65 -15.83 -10.70
CA ALA A 476 -30.01 -15.31 -10.75
C ALA A 476 -30.09 -14.15 -11.79
N GLU A 477 -31.28 -13.58 -11.97
CA GLU A 477 -31.52 -12.49 -12.92
C GLU A 477 -30.63 -11.27 -12.61
N GLU A 478 -30.76 -10.69 -11.42
CA GLU A 478 -30.04 -9.49 -10.99
C GLU A 478 -28.83 -9.77 -10.09
N ASP A 479 -28.79 -10.96 -9.49
CA ASP A 479 -27.82 -11.32 -8.46
C ASP A 479 -27.03 -12.59 -8.81
N LEU A 480 -25.92 -12.77 -8.11
CA LEU A 480 -25.18 -14.03 -7.99
C LEU A 480 -25.27 -14.50 -6.54
N THR A 481 -25.51 -15.78 -6.31
CA THR A 481 -25.41 -16.37 -4.97
C THR A 481 -24.14 -17.19 -4.87
N VAL A 482 -23.23 -16.80 -3.99
CA VAL A 482 -22.03 -17.56 -3.65
C VAL A 482 -22.28 -18.35 -2.38
N THR A 483 -22.12 -19.67 -2.42
CA THR A 483 -22.41 -20.57 -1.29
C THR A 483 -21.14 -21.15 -0.68
N ASP A 484 -21.28 -21.68 0.55
CA ASP A 484 -20.23 -22.36 1.30
C ASP A 484 -19.05 -21.48 1.71
N VAL A 485 -19.29 -20.17 1.83
CA VAL A 485 -18.33 -19.22 2.39
C VAL A 485 -18.18 -19.52 3.88
N ARG A 486 -16.93 -19.69 4.33
CA ARG A 486 -16.58 -19.98 5.73
C ARG A 486 -15.61 -18.93 6.21
N VAL A 487 -15.88 -18.36 7.38
CA VAL A 487 -15.00 -17.40 8.03
C VAL A 487 -14.72 -17.87 9.46
N PRO A 488 -13.45 -18.10 9.84
CA PRO A 488 -13.12 -18.51 11.20
C PRO A 488 -13.59 -17.50 12.26
N THR A 489 -13.58 -17.94 13.51
CA THR A 489 -13.84 -17.07 14.68
C THR A 489 -12.94 -15.85 14.66
N ARG A 490 -13.51 -14.64 14.85
CA ARG A 490 -12.78 -13.37 14.97
C ARG A 490 -11.72 -13.21 13.87
N SER A 491 -12.16 -13.36 12.63
CA SER A 491 -11.28 -13.39 11.46
C SER A 491 -11.99 -12.80 10.25
N ALA A 492 -11.27 -12.70 9.14
CA ALA A 492 -11.80 -12.32 7.85
C ALA A 492 -11.25 -13.23 6.76
N GLU A 493 -12.05 -13.44 5.71
CA GLU A 493 -11.63 -14.11 4.47
C GLU A 493 -11.92 -13.24 3.26
N VAL A 494 -11.27 -13.57 2.15
CA VAL A 494 -11.47 -12.89 0.87
C VAL A 494 -11.89 -13.91 -0.16
N ILE A 495 -12.92 -13.58 -0.94
CA ILE A 495 -13.27 -14.29 -2.17
C ILE A 495 -12.88 -13.44 -3.36
N VAL A 496 -12.51 -14.09 -4.46
CA VAL A 496 -11.98 -13.43 -5.66
C VAL A 496 -12.75 -13.87 -6.89
N ALA A 497 -13.08 -12.92 -7.77
CA ALA A 497 -13.59 -13.24 -9.09
C ALA A 497 -12.46 -13.83 -9.94
N CYS A 498 -12.65 -15.07 -10.41
CA CYS A 498 -11.63 -15.77 -11.21
C CYS A 498 -12.04 -15.94 -12.68
N ALA A 499 -13.33 -15.89 -12.97
CA ALA A 499 -13.87 -16.15 -14.30
C ALA A 499 -15.14 -15.37 -14.59
N ALA A 500 -15.40 -15.17 -15.88
CA ALA A 500 -16.56 -14.51 -16.46
C ALA A 500 -17.17 -15.41 -17.54
N LEU A 501 -18.43 -15.80 -17.38
CA LEU A 501 -19.10 -16.72 -18.30
C LEU A 501 -20.50 -16.20 -18.71
N PRO A 502 -20.94 -16.37 -19.97
CA PRO A 502 -22.29 -16.03 -20.41
C PRO A 502 -23.32 -17.06 -19.91
N LEU A 503 -23.59 -17.04 -18.61
CA LEU A 503 -24.42 -18.03 -17.93
C LEU A 503 -25.89 -17.61 -17.90
N PRO A 504 -26.83 -18.50 -18.27
CA PRO A 504 -28.26 -18.27 -18.06
C PRO A 504 -28.62 -18.36 -16.58
N GLU A 505 -29.73 -17.73 -16.20
CA GLU A 505 -30.34 -17.88 -14.89
C GLU A 505 -30.55 -19.36 -14.54
N GLY A 506 -30.23 -19.74 -13.30
CA GLY A 506 -30.30 -21.11 -12.79
C GLY A 506 -29.02 -21.93 -13.00
N SER A 507 -28.02 -21.37 -13.68
CA SER A 507 -26.68 -21.98 -13.80
C SER A 507 -25.98 -22.06 -12.44
N LYS A 508 -25.16 -23.11 -12.26
CA LYS A 508 -24.25 -23.29 -11.13
C LYS A 508 -22.85 -23.56 -11.63
N VAL A 509 -21.86 -22.88 -11.07
CA VAL A 509 -20.45 -23.10 -11.38
C VAL A 509 -19.66 -23.22 -10.08
N THR A 510 -18.96 -24.33 -9.91
CA THR A 510 -18.00 -24.50 -8.80
C THR A 510 -16.60 -24.19 -9.33
N ALA A 511 -15.90 -23.27 -8.68
CA ALA A 511 -14.55 -22.87 -9.05
C ALA A 511 -13.57 -23.12 -7.91
N ALA A 512 -12.36 -23.57 -8.23
CA ALA A 512 -11.28 -23.79 -7.27
C ALA A 512 -9.91 -23.61 -7.93
N TRP A 513 -8.94 -23.15 -7.14
CA TRP A 513 -7.53 -23.14 -7.53
C TRP A 513 -6.77 -24.26 -6.83
N ALA A 514 -5.79 -24.82 -7.53
CA ALA A 514 -4.79 -25.73 -6.98
C ALA A 514 -3.40 -25.41 -7.52
N GLY A 515 -2.36 -25.93 -6.88
CA GLY A 515 -0.96 -25.73 -7.26
C GLY A 515 -0.22 -24.78 -6.33
N ASP A 516 0.87 -24.24 -6.82
CA ASP A 516 1.89 -23.51 -6.07
C ASP A 516 2.23 -22.15 -6.71
N ARG A 517 3.32 -21.49 -6.32
CA ARG A 517 3.69 -20.17 -6.86
C ARG A 517 4.21 -20.22 -8.30
N VAL A 518 4.67 -21.38 -8.76
CA VAL A 518 5.25 -21.56 -10.10
C VAL A 518 4.21 -22.10 -11.08
N ARG A 519 3.30 -22.97 -10.64
CA ARG A 519 2.22 -23.51 -11.47
C ARG A 519 0.90 -23.59 -10.71
N ARG A 520 -0.16 -23.08 -11.34
CA ARG A 520 -1.51 -23.09 -10.78
C ARG A 520 -2.53 -23.59 -11.78
N THR A 521 -3.55 -24.29 -11.31
CA THR A 521 -4.67 -24.74 -12.14
C THR A 521 -5.97 -24.16 -11.59
N LEU A 522 -6.73 -23.50 -12.47
CA LEU A 522 -8.11 -23.10 -12.22
C LEU A 522 -9.04 -24.15 -12.83
N THR A 523 -9.93 -24.70 -11.99
CA THR A 523 -10.97 -25.64 -12.42
C THR A 523 -12.34 -25.00 -12.28
N LEU A 524 -13.16 -25.08 -13.33
CA LEU A 524 -14.56 -24.64 -13.34
C LEU A 524 -15.47 -25.82 -13.70
N ASP A 525 -16.25 -26.28 -12.74
CA ASP A 525 -17.28 -27.31 -12.93
C ASP A 525 -18.64 -26.64 -13.18
N CYS A 526 -19.10 -26.69 -14.43
CA CYS A 526 -20.29 -25.96 -14.88
C CYS A 526 -21.51 -26.89 -15.01
N SER A 527 -22.65 -26.46 -14.47
CA SER A 527 -23.96 -27.11 -14.60
C SER A 527 -25.01 -26.08 -15.00
N LEU A 528 -25.57 -26.23 -16.20
CA LEU A 528 -26.45 -25.26 -16.83
C LEU A 528 -27.87 -25.82 -17.02
N PRO A 529 -28.92 -24.98 -16.87
CA PRO A 529 -30.31 -25.39 -17.10
C PRO A 529 -30.62 -25.62 -18.59
N ARG A 530 -29.85 -25.00 -19.49
CA ARG A 530 -29.92 -25.21 -20.94
C ARG A 530 -28.53 -25.39 -21.53
N ALA A 531 -28.44 -26.11 -22.65
CA ALA A 531 -27.17 -26.39 -23.29
C ALA A 531 -26.60 -25.12 -23.94
N LEU A 532 -25.33 -24.82 -23.67
CA LEU A 532 -24.59 -23.71 -24.29
C LEU A 532 -23.18 -24.16 -24.66
N ALA A 533 -22.58 -23.48 -25.63
CA ALA A 533 -21.17 -23.69 -25.95
C ALA A 533 -20.31 -23.21 -24.76
N PRO A 534 -19.35 -24.01 -24.27
CA PRO A 534 -18.42 -23.58 -23.25
C PRO A 534 -17.64 -22.34 -23.69
N LEU A 535 -17.67 -21.29 -22.88
CA LEU A 535 -16.92 -20.06 -23.08
C LEU A 535 -16.65 -19.41 -21.72
N ALA A 536 -15.40 -19.08 -21.46
CA ALA A 536 -14.98 -18.35 -20.27
C ALA A 536 -13.88 -17.33 -20.60
N THR A 537 -13.94 -16.19 -19.92
CA THR A 537 -12.82 -15.25 -19.79
C THR A 537 -12.30 -15.33 -18.36
N LEU A 538 -11.00 -15.50 -18.18
CA LEU A 538 -10.35 -15.74 -16.89
C LEU A 538 -9.30 -14.67 -16.64
N SER A 539 -9.08 -14.32 -15.38
CA SER A 539 -7.92 -13.53 -14.98
C SER A 539 -6.67 -14.41 -15.04
N VAL A 540 -5.63 -13.95 -15.73
CA VAL A 540 -4.30 -14.54 -15.64
C VAL A 540 -3.68 -14.06 -14.31
N PRO A 541 -3.22 -14.96 -13.42
CA PRO A 541 -2.52 -14.54 -12.21
C PRO A 541 -1.31 -13.66 -12.55
N GLU A 542 -1.02 -12.68 -11.70
CA GLU A 542 0.15 -11.81 -11.86
C GLU A 542 1.44 -12.66 -11.98
N GLY A 543 2.34 -12.24 -12.86
CA GLY A 543 3.60 -12.95 -13.11
C GLY A 543 3.47 -14.30 -13.83
N MET A 544 2.26 -14.72 -14.24
CA MET A 544 2.02 -15.99 -14.93
C MET A 544 1.56 -15.82 -16.38
N ARG A 545 1.57 -16.95 -17.11
CA ARG A 545 1.03 -17.12 -18.47
C ARG A 545 0.25 -18.42 -18.57
N VAL A 546 -0.66 -18.52 -19.54
CA VAL A 546 -1.39 -19.78 -19.78
C VAL A 546 -0.43 -20.85 -20.32
N ALA A 547 -0.32 -21.97 -19.60
CA ALA A 547 0.47 -23.14 -20.01
C ALA A 547 -0.37 -24.12 -20.83
N SER A 548 -1.61 -24.41 -20.40
CA SER A 548 -2.54 -25.25 -21.16
C SER A 548 -3.99 -24.96 -20.80
N ALA A 549 -4.93 -25.30 -21.68
CA ALA A 549 -6.36 -25.20 -21.43
C ALA A 549 -7.09 -26.44 -21.95
N ARG A 550 -8.00 -27.00 -21.14
CA ARG A 550 -8.78 -28.19 -21.45
C ARG A 550 -10.26 -27.98 -21.15
N ILE A 551 -11.11 -28.58 -21.99
CA ILE A 551 -12.55 -28.67 -21.77
C ILE A 551 -12.95 -30.15 -21.85
N ASP A 552 -13.51 -30.67 -20.76
CA ASP A 552 -13.82 -32.11 -20.59
C ASP A 552 -12.62 -33.01 -20.94
N GLY A 553 -11.43 -32.62 -20.47
CA GLY A 553 -10.16 -33.31 -20.73
C GLY A 553 -9.59 -33.15 -22.14
N THR A 554 -10.29 -32.47 -23.05
CA THR A 554 -9.82 -32.21 -24.42
C THR A 554 -9.12 -30.85 -24.49
N GLU A 555 -7.90 -30.81 -25.03
CA GLU A 555 -7.15 -29.57 -25.20
C GLU A 555 -7.84 -28.62 -26.18
N VAL A 556 -7.87 -27.34 -25.81
CA VAL A 556 -8.49 -26.27 -26.59
C VAL A 556 -7.56 -25.08 -26.72
N ALA A 557 -7.72 -24.31 -27.79
CA ALA A 557 -6.97 -23.08 -27.97
C ALA A 557 -7.39 -22.04 -26.91
N CYS A 558 -6.40 -21.46 -26.24
CA CYS A 558 -6.56 -20.28 -25.39
C CYS A 558 -6.02 -19.05 -26.10
N ARG A 559 -6.68 -17.90 -25.93
CA ARG A 559 -6.16 -16.60 -26.37
C ARG A 559 -5.91 -15.73 -25.14
N GLU A 560 -4.66 -15.37 -24.94
CA GLU A 560 -4.24 -14.46 -23.88
C GLU A 560 -4.09 -13.04 -24.44
N ARG A 561 -4.62 -12.05 -23.72
CA ARG A 561 -4.45 -10.63 -24.05
C ARG A 561 -4.74 -9.79 -22.81
N ASP A 562 -3.88 -8.81 -22.54
CA ASP A 562 -4.08 -7.78 -21.50
C ASP A 562 -4.39 -8.40 -20.11
N GLY A 563 -3.64 -9.45 -19.72
CA GLY A 563 -3.83 -10.16 -18.44
C GLY A 563 -5.08 -11.04 -18.36
N LEU A 564 -5.77 -11.27 -19.48
CA LEU A 564 -6.97 -12.09 -19.57
C LEU A 564 -6.76 -13.28 -20.50
N ALA A 565 -7.30 -14.43 -20.11
CA ALA A 565 -7.30 -15.65 -20.90
C ALA A 565 -8.72 -16.00 -21.34
N ARG A 566 -8.93 -16.21 -22.65
CA ARG A 566 -10.22 -16.62 -23.20
C ARG A 566 -10.16 -18.04 -23.73
N VAL A 567 -11.06 -18.88 -23.22
CA VAL A 567 -11.13 -20.32 -23.53
C VAL A 567 -12.54 -20.67 -23.97
N GLY A 568 -12.67 -21.56 -24.96
CA GLY A 568 -13.98 -22.04 -25.40
C GLY A 568 -13.91 -23.25 -26.32
N ALA A 569 -15.06 -23.90 -26.51
CA ALA A 569 -15.21 -25.05 -27.39
C ALA A 569 -16.54 -24.99 -28.16
N GLU A 570 -16.58 -25.64 -29.31
CA GLU A 570 -17.82 -25.84 -30.05
C GLU A 570 -18.69 -26.94 -29.43
N GLY A 571 -19.99 -26.88 -29.72
CA GLY A 571 -20.98 -27.85 -29.29
C GLY A 571 -21.62 -27.50 -27.94
N ALA A 572 -22.95 -27.36 -27.95
CA ALA A 572 -23.71 -26.98 -26.77
C ALA A 572 -23.80 -28.14 -25.76
N ARG A 573 -23.51 -27.86 -24.48
CA ARG A 573 -23.51 -28.85 -23.39
C ARG A 573 -24.23 -28.27 -22.16
N ARG A 574 -24.87 -29.13 -21.37
CA ARG A 574 -25.47 -28.73 -20.08
C ARG A 574 -24.52 -28.91 -18.90
N GLN A 575 -23.51 -29.75 -19.05
CA GLN A 575 -22.47 -30.00 -18.06
C GLN A 575 -21.14 -30.05 -18.79
N PHE A 576 -20.14 -29.37 -18.24
CA PHE A 576 -18.77 -29.41 -18.74
C PHE A 576 -17.81 -28.91 -17.66
N ARG A 577 -16.55 -29.32 -17.77
CA ARG A 577 -15.43 -28.85 -16.95
C ARG A 577 -14.46 -28.03 -17.80
N ILE A 578 -14.06 -26.86 -17.33
CA ILE A 578 -12.95 -26.08 -17.89
C ILE A 578 -11.77 -26.18 -16.91
N GLU A 579 -10.60 -26.54 -17.41
CA GLU A 579 -9.35 -26.60 -16.64
C GLU A 579 -8.30 -25.74 -17.36
N VAL A 580 -7.72 -24.77 -16.68
CA VAL A 580 -6.65 -23.92 -17.23
C VAL A 580 -5.46 -23.94 -16.30
N GLU A 581 -4.33 -24.41 -16.82
CA GLU A 581 -3.04 -24.40 -16.14
C GLU A 581 -2.29 -23.11 -16.51
N PHE A 582 -1.78 -22.45 -15.49
CA PHE A 582 -0.93 -21.27 -15.57
C PHE A 582 0.45 -21.62 -15.04
N ALA A 583 1.48 -21.06 -15.66
CA ALA A 583 2.87 -21.22 -15.22
C ALA A 583 3.54 -19.85 -15.10
N SER A 584 4.52 -19.74 -14.21
CA SER A 584 5.34 -18.53 -14.07
C SER A 584 5.92 -18.09 -15.42
N ALA A 585 5.86 -16.79 -15.68
CA ALA A 585 6.51 -16.18 -16.84
C ALA A 585 8.03 -16.12 -16.66
N ILE A 586 8.52 -16.12 -15.41
CA ILE A 586 9.92 -15.92 -15.04
C ILE A 586 10.58 -17.26 -14.66
N ILE A 587 9.96 -18.04 -13.78
CA ILE A 587 10.55 -19.28 -13.25
C ILE A 587 10.24 -20.44 -14.20
N GLN A 588 11.30 -21.02 -14.78
CA GLN A 588 11.21 -22.21 -15.64
C GLN A 588 11.21 -23.56 -14.90
N PRO A 589 12.09 -23.81 -13.90
CA PRO A 589 12.04 -25.06 -13.12
C PRO A 589 10.75 -25.14 -12.31
N SER A 590 10.38 -26.34 -11.84
CA SER A 590 9.29 -26.47 -10.88
C SER A 590 9.66 -25.87 -9.52
N GLN A 591 8.65 -25.62 -8.68
CA GLN A 591 8.89 -25.18 -7.31
C GLN A 591 9.73 -26.21 -6.54
N ASP A 592 9.37 -27.50 -6.62
CA ASP A 592 10.13 -28.59 -5.99
C ASP A 592 11.59 -28.62 -6.45
N GLU A 593 11.86 -28.48 -7.76
CA GLU A 593 13.23 -28.44 -8.30
C GLU A 593 14.05 -27.27 -7.72
N LEU A 594 13.43 -26.11 -7.47
CA LEU A 594 14.10 -24.98 -6.81
C LEU A 594 14.33 -25.22 -5.33
N LEU A 595 13.37 -25.82 -4.62
CA LEU A 595 13.50 -26.12 -3.19
C LEU A 595 14.49 -27.26 -2.92
N GLU A 596 14.74 -28.15 -3.89
CA GLU A 596 15.80 -29.16 -3.84
C GLU A 596 17.22 -28.57 -3.94
N VAL A 597 17.39 -27.32 -4.41
CA VAL A 597 18.68 -26.66 -4.42
C VAL A 597 19.15 -26.39 -2.99
N GLU A 598 20.34 -26.88 -2.65
CA GLU A 598 20.98 -26.64 -1.36
C GLU A 598 21.84 -25.38 -1.43
N PHE A 599 21.31 -24.27 -0.92
CA PHE A 599 22.03 -23.00 -0.81
C PHE A 599 22.95 -22.95 0.41
N LEU A 600 22.69 -23.75 1.44
CA LEU A 600 23.48 -23.79 2.68
C LEU A 600 23.91 -25.23 2.98
N PHE A 601 25.13 -25.38 3.50
CA PHE A 601 25.64 -26.64 4.04
C PHE A 601 26.23 -26.37 5.43
N GLU A 602 25.65 -26.98 6.47
CA GLU A 602 26.09 -26.78 7.87
C GLU A 602 26.22 -25.29 8.25
N ASP A 603 25.23 -24.48 7.85
CA ASP A 603 25.13 -23.02 8.05
C ASP A 603 26.12 -22.15 7.26
N GLU A 604 26.90 -22.73 6.35
CA GLU A 604 27.77 -22.02 5.41
C GLU A 604 27.18 -21.96 3.99
N PRO A 605 27.46 -20.91 3.20
CA PRO A 605 27.11 -20.86 1.78
C PRO A 605 27.64 -22.06 1.00
N ALA A 606 26.77 -22.79 0.31
CA ALA A 606 27.13 -23.99 -0.46
C ALA A 606 27.81 -23.69 -1.82
N GLY A 607 28.12 -22.42 -2.09
CA GLY A 607 28.76 -22.00 -3.33
C GLY A 607 28.84 -20.48 -3.50
N TYR A 608 28.75 -20.02 -4.75
CA TYR A 608 29.13 -18.66 -5.16
C TYR A 608 27.99 -17.93 -5.87
N ILE A 609 27.93 -16.60 -5.70
CA ILE A 609 27.19 -15.73 -6.62
C ILE A 609 28.17 -15.24 -7.70
N VAL A 610 27.81 -15.43 -8.96
CA VAL A 610 28.67 -15.11 -10.11
C VAL A 610 28.07 -13.95 -10.88
N LEU A 611 28.85 -12.87 -11.00
CA LEU A 611 28.54 -11.69 -11.78
C LEU A 611 29.41 -11.60 -13.03
N PRO A 612 29.02 -10.80 -14.05
CA PRO A 612 29.90 -10.47 -15.16
C PRO A 612 31.21 -9.83 -14.68
N ALA A 613 32.25 -9.84 -15.53
CA ALA A 613 33.54 -9.22 -15.18
C ALA A 613 33.43 -7.72 -14.86
N GLN A 614 32.47 -7.03 -15.48
CA GLN A 614 32.12 -5.64 -15.23
C GLN A 614 30.61 -5.58 -14.94
N PRO A 615 30.18 -5.84 -13.70
CA PRO A 615 28.76 -5.83 -13.37
C PRO A 615 28.21 -4.41 -13.39
N THR A 616 26.95 -4.30 -13.77
CA THR A 616 26.13 -3.10 -13.57
C THR A 616 25.71 -3.00 -12.10
N GLN A 617 25.34 -1.80 -11.66
CA GLN A 617 24.82 -1.58 -10.30
C GLN A 617 23.59 -2.46 -9.99
N ALA A 618 22.72 -2.69 -10.97
CA ALA A 618 21.56 -3.55 -10.80
C ALA A 618 21.94 -5.02 -10.52
N GLU A 619 23.00 -5.52 -11.16
CA GLU A 619 23.52 -6.88 -10.93
C GLU A 619 24.18 -6.99 -9.55
N GLU A 620 24.87 -5.95 -9.10
CA GLU A 620 25.43 -5.88 -7.74
C GLU A 620 24.31 -5.87 -6.69
N ILE A 621 23.27 -5.05 -6.87
CA ILE A 621 22.10 -5.02 -5.97
C ILE A 621 21.38 -6.38 -5.96
N ALA A 622 21.21 -7.03 -7.10
CA ALA A 622 20.58 -8.35 -7.19
C ALA A 622 21.38 -9.42 -6.43
N ALA A 623 22.70 -9.42 -6.55
CA ALA A 623 23.57 -10.28 -5.76
C ALA A 623 23.43 -9.99 -4.26
N GLU A 624 23.53 -8.72 -3.86
CA GLU A 624 23.38 -8.27 -2.47
C GLU A 624 22.07 -8.73 -1.85
N ARG A 625 20.95 -8.69 -2.59
CA ARG A 625 19.65 -9.19 -2.11
C ARG A 625 19.69 -10.67 -1.75
N ILE A 626 20.30 -11.51 -2.59
CA ILE A 626 20.44 -12.94 -2.31
C ILE A 626 21.37 -13.18 -1.11
N VAL A 627 22.47 -12.44 -1.01
CA VAL A 627 23.35 -12.51 0.17
C VAL A 627 22.58 -12.15 1.44
N HIS A 628 21.91 -11.00 1.44
CA HIS A 628 21.17 -10.48 2.59
C HIS A 628 20.04 -11.41 3.02
N TYR A 629 19.37 -12.07 2.07
CA TYR A 629 18.35 -13.07 2.35
C TYR A 629 18.87 -14.22 3.21
N PHE A 630 20.01 -14.81 2.83
CA PHE A 630 20.58 -15.93 3.60
C PHE A 630 21.23 -15.48 4.90
N GLN A 631 21.84 -14.29 4.93
CA GLN A 631 22.34 -13.72 6.20
C GLN A 631 21.20 -13.47 7.19
N TRP A 632 20.06 -12.95 6.72
CA TRP A 632 18.86 -12.81 7.54
C TRP A 632 18.37 -14.15 8.07
N PHE A 633 18.26 -15.16 7.20
CA PHE A 633 17.85 -16.50 7.61
C PHE A 633 18.75 -17.07 8.70
N LEU A 634 20.07 -17.02 8.51
CA LEU A 634 21.05 -17.49 9.48
C LEU A 634 21.02 -16.66 10.77
N HIS A 635 20.80 -15.35 10.69
CA HIS A 635 20.66 -14.51 11.87
C HIS A 635 19.43 -14.91 12.70
N VAL A 636 18.27 -15.06 12.07
CA VAL A 636 16.99 -15.32 12.76
C VAL A 636 16.87 -16.78 13.21
N GLU A 637 17.17 -17.74 12.34
CA GLU A 637 16.92 -19.17 12.59
C GLU A 637 18.11 -19.91 13.18
N ARG A 638 19.33 -19.36 13.08
CA ARG A 638 20.56 -19.96 13.63
C ARG A 638 21.21 -19.11 14.73
N ASP A 639 20.66 -17.93 15.04
CA ASP A 639 21.16 -17.03 16.08
C ASP A 639 22.64 -16.65 15.88
N LEU A 640 23.05 -16.48 14.60
CA LEU A 640 24.39 -16.04 14.26
C LEU A 640 24.46 -14.50 14.31
N GLU A 641 25.33 -13.96 15.18
CA GLU A 641 25.56 -12.51 15.27
C GLU A 641 26.23 -11.96 14.00
N GLU A 642 27.16 -12.72 13.42
CA GLU A 642 27.87 -12.39 12.17
C GLU A 642 27.66 -13.50 11.12
N PRO A 643 26.50 -13.54 10.44
CA PRO A 643 26.21 -14.59 9.47
C PRO A 643 27.18 -14.57 8.27
N PRO A 644 27.69 -15.74 7.83
CA PRO A 644 28.55 -15.82 6.65
C PRO A 644 27.80 -15.34 5.40
N ALA A 645 28.53 -14.63 4.53
CA ALA A 645 28.01 -14.12 3.27
C ALA A 645 28.40 -15.06 2.12
N PHE A 646 27.49 -15.26 1.16
CA PHE A 646 27.84 -15.89 -0.11
C PHE A 646 28.99 -15.12 -0.78
N PRO A 647 30.10 -15.78 -1.15
CA PRO A 647 31.16 -15.10 -1.87
C PRO A 647 30.68 -14.69 -3.26
N VAL A 648 30.94 -13.43 -3.63
CA VAL A 648 30.61 -12.87 -4.95
C VAL A 648 31.85 -12.86 -5.83
N VAL A 649 31.78 -13.54 -6.97
CA VAL A 649 32.88 -13.70 -7.94
C VAL A 649 32.54 -12.96 -9.22
N ARG A 650 33.51 -12.26 -9.82
CA ARG A 650 33.34 -11.48 -11.06
C ARG A 650 34.10 -12.13 -12.21
N GLY A 651 33.40 -12.42 -13.30
CA GLY A 651 34.02 -12.95 -14.52
C GLY A 651 34.25 -14.47 -14.45
N GLU A 652 35.48 -14.90 -14.12
CA GLU A 652 35.83 -16.33 -14.15
C GLU A 652 35.22 -17.08 -12.96
N VAL A 653 34.50 -18.13 -13.33
CA VAL A 653 33.82 -19.08 -12.47
C VAL A 653 34.86 -20.06 -11.88
N PRO A 654 34.84 -20.33 -10.55
CA PRO A 654 35.61 -21.44 -9.99
C PRO A 654 35.22 -22.76 -10.66
N GLU A 655 36.20 -23.53 -11.16
CA GLU A 655 35.98 -24.88 -11.72
C GLU A 655 35.85 -25.92 -10.59
N ASP A 656 34.81 -25.78 -9.75
CA ASP A 656 34.49 -26.74 -8.69
C ASP A 656 33.01 -27.19 -8.75
N ASP A 657 32.65 -28.18 -7.93
CA ASP A 657 31.28 -28.75 -7.89
C ASP A 657 30.33 -27.91 -7.00
N SER A 658 30.67 -26.67 -6.64
CA SER A 658 29.83 -25.84 -5.75
C SER A 658 28.58 -25.31 -6.45
N LEU A 659 27.60 -24.85 -5.66
CA LEU A 659 26.44 -24.16 -6.22
C LEU A 659 26.87 -22.86 -6.93
N MET A 660 26.34 -22.64 -8.13
CA MET A 660 26.55 -21.43 -8.90
C MET A 660 25.25 -20.64 -9.06
N ASN A 661 25.21 -19.42 -8.53
CA ASN A 661 24.12 -18.47 -8.74
C ASN A 661 24.58 -17.39 -9.74
N VAL A 662 24.32 -17.61 -11.03
CA VAL A 662 24.77 -16.72 -12.11
C VAL A 662 23.73 -15.63 -12.35
N ILE A 663 24.16 -14.37 -12.32
CA ILE A 663 23.30 -13.21 -12.57
C ILE A 663 23.81 -12.45 -13.81
N ASN A 664 22.93 -12.11 -14.75
CA ASN A 664 23.31 -11.38 -15.96
C ASN A 664 22.19 -10.54 -16.59
N ARG A 665 22.47 -9.28 -16.95
CA ARG A 665 21.50 -8.31 -17.52
C ARG A 665 21.43 -8.25 -19.06
N GLU A 666 22.18 -9.07 -19.81
CA GLU A 666 22.32 -8.88 -21.26
C GLU A 666 22.04 -10.13 -22.12
N ARG A 667 21.75 -11.27 -21.48
CA ARG A 667 21.61 -12.55 -22.19
C ARG A 667 20.18 -12.97 -22.50
N ALA A 668 19.16 -12.30 -21.96
CA ALA A 668 17.76 -12.74 -22.04
C ALA A 668 16.84 -11.70 -22.69
N GLN A 669 15.81 -12.18 -23.40
CA GLN A 669 14.77 -11.34 -23.99
C GLN A 669 13.68 -10.94 -22.98
N ALA A 670 13.60 -11.64 -21.86
CA ALA A 670 12.67 -11.42 -20.76
C ALA A 670 13.32 -11.91 -19.45
N PRO A 671 12.86 -11.44 -18.28
CA PRO A 671 13.29 -11.98 -17.00
C PRO A 671 13.06 -13.49 -16.93
N THR A 672 14.08 -14.24 -16.51
CA THR A 672 14.01 -15.69 -16.45
C THR A 672 14.91 -16.25 -15.36
N ILE A 673 14.43 -17.32 -14.71
CA ILE A 673 15.19 -18.18 -13.82
C ILE A 673 15.23 -19.58 -14.43
N THR A 674 16.42 -20.14 -14.55
CA THR A 674 16.64 -21.48 -15.08
C THR A 674 17.55 -22.27 -14.15
N LEU A 675 17.44 -23.60 -14.20
CA LEU A 675 18.30 -24.53 -13.49
C LEU A 675 18.99 -25.47 -14.51
N PRO A 676 20.03 -25.01 -15.25
CA PRO A 676 20.67 -25.83 -16.30
C PRO A 676 21.30 -27.13 -15.78
N ALA A 677 21.67 -27.15 -14.49
CA ALA A 677 22.13 -28.32 -13.76
C ALA A 677 21.75 -28.15 -12.28
N THR A 678 21.69 -29.24 -11.51
CA THR A 678 21.26 -29.26 -10.10
C THR A 678 21.99 -28.25 -9.20
N ARG A 679 23.24 -27.92 -9.52
CA ARG A 679 24.08 -26.94 -8.79
C ARG A 679 24.35 -25.67 -9.60
N HIS A 680 23.49 -25.34 -10.56
CA HIS A 680 23.64 -24.14 -11.38
C HIS A 680 22.28 -23.47 -11.54
N LEU A 681 22.06 -22.39 -10.79
CA LEU A 681 20.92 -21.50 -10.94
C LEU A 681 21.35 -20.28 -11.76
N SER A 682 20.59 -19.95 -12.81
CA SER A 682 20.87 -18.79 -13.66
C SER A 682 19.67 -17.85 -13.66
N ILE A 683 19.93 -16.60 -13.27
CA ILE A 683 18.99 -15.48 -13.22
C ILE A 683 19.41 -14.50 -14.31
N SER A 684 18.52 -14.21 -15.24
CA SER A 684 18.82 -13.30 -16.34
C SER A 684 17.63 -12.41 -16.67
N ALA A 685 17.87 -11.15 -17.02
CA ALA A 685 16.83 -10.19 -17.38
C ALA A 685 17.36 -9.18 -18.41
N PRO A 686 16.49 -8.51 -19.18
CA PRO A 686 16.92 -7.49 -20.15
C PRO A 686 17.28 -6.13 -19.50
N ASP A 687 16.79 -5.87 -18.29
CA ASP A 687 16.95 -4.58 -17.58
C ASP A 687 16.96 -4.76 -16.05
N ALA A 688 17.09 -3.65 -15.33
CA ALA A 688 17.19 -3.64 -13.88
C ALA A 688 15.89 -4.08 -13.18
N ALA A 689 14.74 -3.57 -13.64
CA ALA A 689 13.42 -3.91 -13.09
C ALA A 689 13.11 -5.40 -13.28
N GLY A 690 13.45 -5.96 -14.43
CA GLY A 690 13.31 -7.37 -14.71
C GLY A 690 14.17 -8.25 -13.80
N LEU A 691 15.39 -7.79 -13.48
CA LEU A 691 16.26 -8.52 -12.55
C LEU A 691 15.73 -8.43 -11.11
N GLU A 692 15.21 -7.27 -10.72
CA GLU A 692 14.56 -7.08 -9.42
C GLU A 692 13.35 -8.00 -9.24
N ALA A 693 12.49 -8.09 -10.26
CA ALA A 693 11.33 -8.99 -10.30
C ALA A 693 11.76 -10.46 -10.22
N ALA A 694 12.77 -10.87 -11.00
CA ALA A 694 13.25 -12.25 -10.97
C ALA A 694 13.81 -12.65 -9.60
N VAL A 695 14.66 -11.81 -8.99
CA VAL A 695 15.15 -12.07 -7.64
C VAL A 695 14.00 -12.11 -6.63
N GLY A 696 13.04 -11.18 -6.73
CA GLY A 696 11.84 -11.18 -5.87
C GLY A 696 11.07 -12.50 -5.93
N GLU A 697 10.78 -13.00 -7.12
CA GLU A 697 10.10 -14.29 -7.34
C GLU A 697 10.90 -15.48 -6.78
N LEU A 698 12.22 -15.50 -6.98
CA LEU A 698 13.08 -16.53 -6.40
C LEU A 698 12.98 -16.53 -4.87
N LEU A 699 13.16 -15.38 -4.23
CA LEU A 699 13.13 -15.27 -2.77
C LEU A 699 11.74 -15.66 -2.21
N ALA A 700 10.67 -15.32 -2.92
CA ALA A 700 9.31 -15.70 -2.54
C ALA A 700 9.04 -17.21 -2.60
N VAL A 701 9.70 -17.93 -3.53
CA VAL A 701 9.71 -19.41 -3.53
C VAL A 701 10.55 -19.95 -2.38
N LEU A 702 11.75 -19.39 -2.18
CA LEU A 702 12.68 -19.84 -1.13
C LEU A 702 12.16 -19.62 0.28
N ASP A 703 11.23 -18.67 0.48
CA ASP A 703 10.54 -18.44 1.75
C ASP A 703 9.81 -19.70 2.26
N GLU A 704 9.51 -20.69 1.42
CA GLU A 704 8.93 -21.98 1.83
C GLU A 704 9.93 -22.93 2.51
N LYS A 705 11.23 -22.86 2.15
CA LYS A 705 12.29 -23.71 2.72
C LYS A 705 13.10 -22.98 3.79
N TYR A 706 13.45 -21.73 3.53
CA TYR A 706 14.27 -20.89 4.41
C TYR A 706 13.37 -19.88 5.16
N VAL A 707 12.45 -20.42 5.97
CA VAL A 707 11.49 -19.63 6.75
C VAL A 707 12.25 -18.82 7.80
N ALA A 708 12.26 -17.49 7.67
CA ALA A 708 12.89 -16.58 8.63
C ALA A 708 11.99 -15.35 8.83
N PRO A 709 11.04 -15.38 9.76
CA PRO A 709 10.01 -14.35 9.90
C PRO A 709 10.57 -13.03 10.43
N ALA A 710 9.87 -11.92 10.18
CA ALA A 710 10.10 -10.67 10.91
C ALA A 710 9.58 -10.83 12.34
N THR A 711 10.48 -10.80 13.33
CA THR A 711 10.18 -11.09 14.73
C THR A 711 9.84 -9.83 15.53
N PHE A 712 9.36 -10.00 16.77
CA PHE A 712 9.18 -8.86 17.68
C PHE A 712 10.51 -8.17 18.00
N VAL A 713 10.46 -6.85 18.07
CA VAL A 713 11.56 -6.04 18.59
C VAL A 713 11.29 -5.54 19.99
N TRP A 714 12.29 -4.88 20.56
CA TRP A 714 12.17 -4.23 21.85
C TRP A 714 11.02 -3.21 21.89
N ARG A 715 10.05 -3.48 22.75
CA ARG A 715 9.14 -2.52 23.38
C ARG A 715 9.01 -2.93 24.84
N ARG A 716 8.53 -2.02 25.69
CA ARG A 716 8.45 -2.30 27.14
C ARG A 716 7.67 -3.59 27.45
N ALA A 717 6.53 -3.82 26.78
CA ALA A 717 5.71 -5.01 26.99
C ALA A 717 6.34 -6.29 26.41
N THR A 718 6.89 -6.26 25.19
CA THR A 718 7.56 -7.42 24.59
C THR A 718 8.81 -7.81 25.37
N ASN A 719 9.59 -6.82 25.83
CA ASN A 719 10.74 -7.04 26.70
C ASN A 719 10.35 -7.64 28.05
N GLN A 720 9.30 -7.13 28.71
CA GLN A 720 8.81 -7.68 29.97
C GLN A 720 8.36 -9.15 29.82
N ALA A 721 7.73 -9.47 28.69
CA ALA A 721 7.22 -10.81 28.41
C ALA A 721 8.29 -11.77 27.86
N GLY A 722 9.50 -11.28 27.53
CA GLY A 722 10.52 -12.09 26.86
C GLY A 722 10.08 -12.55 25.47
N LEU A 723 9.39 -11.69 24.72
CA LEU A 723 8.91 -11.96 23.36
C LEU A 723 9.84 -11.42 22.27
N ILE A 724 10.92 -10.71 22.61
CA ILE A 724 11.85 -10.18 21.60
C ILE A 724 12.48 -11.35 20.84
N GLY A 725 12.48 -11.29 19.52
CA GLY A 725 12.92 -12.41 18.68
C GLY A 725 11.87 -13.49 18.45
N ASP A 726 10.73 -13.46 19.16
CA ASP A 726 9.67 -14.45 18.94
C ASP A 726 8.87 -14.13 17.67
N TRP A 727 8.36 -15.20 17.06
CA TRP A 727 7.31 -15.19 16.05
C TRP A 727 6.15 -16.06 16.54
N LEU A 728 5.02 -15.43 16.83
CA LEU A 728 3.87 -16.14 17.38
C LEU A 728 3.18 -16.91 16.25
N PRO A 729 3.06 -18.24 16.39
CA PRO A 729 2.39 -19.05 15.39
C PRO A 729 0.91 -18.72 15.38
N TYR A 730 0.28 -18.86 14.21
CA TYR A 730 -1.18 -18.81 14.16
C TYR A 730 -1.71 -20.00 14.97
N PRO A 731 -2.58 -19.80 15.97
CA PRO A 731 -3.17 -20.92 16.67
C PRO A 731 -3.90 -21.78 15.63
N VAL A 732 -3.41 -23.01 15.43
CA VAL A 732 -4.13 -24.01 14.63
C VAL A 732 -5.51 -24.08 15.24
N ALA A 733 -6.52 -23.65 14.48
CA ALA A 733 -7.90 -23.72 14.94
C ALA A 733 -8.14 -25.16 15.37
N ASN A 734 -8.44 -25.38 16.65
CA ASN A 734 -9.09 -26.61 17.05
C ASN A 734 -10.39 -26.65 16.25
N GLU A 735 -10.45 -27.58 15.29
CA GLU A 735 -11.55 -27.77 14.33
C GLU A 735 -12.95 -27.65 14.95
#